data_AF-A0A944RA02-F1
#
_entry.id   AF-A0A944RA02-F1
#
_cell.length_a   1.000
_cell.length_b   1.000
_cell.length_c   1.000
_cell.angle_alpha   90.00
_cell.angle_beta   90.00
_cell.angle_gamma   90.00
#
_symmetry.space_group_name_H-M   'P 1'
#
loop_
_entity.id
_entity.type
_entity.pdbx_description
1 polymer ?
#
loop_
_entity_poly.entity_id
_entity_poly.type
_entity_poly.pdbx_seq_one_letter_code
_entity_poly.pdbx_strand_id
1 'polypeptide(L)'
;MKLKNTILTLLLTLVGVITFSQSVQAAPVTIKGRVVWTDAAGATHPARFMRVMVYDQETVGGPRLLSILTAGADGRYKTTMENDDGIGAGGLDISVEIKSHDHIFKIGVGRMVGGKFTFYTQSSTTHDNVADNSTTTINFTATGPVNKAFSIADALIEGVVHASKKKLAYGNTSGQRYMRVFFPTGDNEYISSTKHINISNADALDWDIVLHEYGHHIADMNRIKLAPGVHWTDVNLTRTHGKDLGNQIALSEGFASFFSIAAQKAENTRVLGVSGAGDLIWNQRSDQFGLEQNHTPLKVSHMGEDNEVAVARILWDVMDGASDDLEIISEGDTSVYKKLSGGNNLSDYWNRLIKGKPLKKKLDYARIFITHGVAPEQDESLSGKALSAGNALHWMAQGTKTAYHLNEFKILISDPTISKVIHTIPVPKASTVNCSKRGPIWQNPTCSYILSNQDVLNINAALVANGFAAGSAMWIVEGQENQYNPKTGDYLSLALPLTGGGEVSWIQIDPEEYAWLVSELAERGEIAQWGDYYNLSYSSEHNGILAYSIDDTLVVLIPRTDDGGQPDPPAVIDLGEVRTEKFVATTRLFNVSQYNLREIVLEGSRKEVNVHRAEILFRSGERELMPTLSGFLREGQRKSVFIINGSRIKSIAITAQSANIFGSRGKYKVYIGVKKVPADLWD
;
A
#
# COMPACT_ATOMS: atom_id res chain seq x y z
N MET A 1 -69.99 -24.55 -81.63
CA MET A 1 -70.12 -23.08 -81.55
C MET A 1 -71.47 -22.77 -80.91
N LYS A 2 -71.50 -21.93 -79.87
CA LYS A 2 -72.65 -21.58 -78.99
C LYS A 2 -73.07 -22.60 -77.91
N LEU A 3 -72.19 -22.82 -76.94
CA LEU A 3 -72.59 -23.17 -75.56
C LEU A 3 -71.68 -22.44 -74.57
N LYS A 4 -71.63 -21.11 -74.70
CA LYS A 4 -70.93 -20.19 -73.81
C LYS A 4 -71.83 -18.96 -73.72
N ASN A 5 -72.61 -18.85 -72.64
CA ASN A 5 -73.09 -17.57 -72.08
C ASN A 5 -74.06 -17.69 -70.89
N THR A 6 -74.28 -18.86 -70.29
CA THR A 6 -75.15 -18.97 -69.09
C THR A 6 -74.50 -19.63 -67.86
N ILE A 7 -73.16 -19.74 -67.85
CA ILE A 7 -72.37 -20.21 -66.69
C ILE A 7 -71.34 -19.13 -66.31
N LEU A 8 -71.76 -17.86 -66.31
CA LEU A 8 -70.94 -16.76 -65.79
C LEU A 8 -71.66 -15.87 -64.77
N THR A 9 -72.93 -16.16 -64.47
CA THR A 9 -73.73 -15.38 -63.50
C THR A 9 -74.07 -16.18 -62.23
N LEU A 10 -73.75 -17.47 -62.17
CA LEU A 10 -73.89 -18.30 -60.95
C LEU A 10 -72.55 -18.60 -60.23
N LEU A 11 -71.44 -18.04 -60.74
CA LEU A 11 -70.09 -18.17 -60.17
C LEU A 11 -69.60 -16.85 -59.54
N LEU A 12 -70.50 -15.89 -59.33
CA LEU A 12 -70.21 -14.58 -58.70
C LEU A 12 -70.95 -14.35 -57.37
N THR A 13 -71.71 -15.32 -56.87
CA THR A 13 -72.24 -15.37 -55.49
C THR A 13 -71.60 -16.52 -54.68
N LEU A 14 -70.42 -16.96 -55.11
CA LEU A 14 -69.49 -17.70 -54.27
C LEU A 14 -68.06 -17.16 -54.44
N VAL A 15 -67.94 -15.83 -54.60
CA VAL A 15 -66.81 -15.13 -53.99
C VAL A 15 -67.10 -15.20 -52.51
N GLY A 16 -66.78 -16.38 -51.94
CA GLY A 16 -66.64 -16.53 -50.51
C GLY A 16 -65.82 -15.34 -50.06
N VAL A 17 -66.36 -14.64 -49.08
CA VAL A 17 -65.67 -13.63 -48.31
C VAL A 17 -64.36 -14.26 -47.85
N ILE A 18 -63.32 -14.14 -48.67
CA ILE A 18 -61.96 -14.02 -48.17
C ILE A 18 -61.99 -12.61 -47.61
N THR A 19 -62.57 -12.48 -46.41
CA THR A 19 -61.94 -11.64 -45.42
C THR A 19 -60.51 -12.11 -45.47
N PHE A 20 -59.65 -11.32 -46.11
CA PHE A 20 -58.36 -11.07 -45.50
C PHE A 20 -58.72 -10.70 -44.08
N SER A 21 -58.67 -11.70 -43.18
CA SER A 21 -58.43 -11.40 -41.79
C SER A 21 -57.13 -10.61 -41.88
N GLN A 22 -57.26 -9.27 -41.84
CA GLN A 22 -56.18 -8.49 -41.27
C GLN A 22 -55.86 -9.28 -40.00
N SER A 23 -54.66 -9.84 -39.93
CA SER A 23 -54.15 -10.31 -38.64
C SER A 23 -54.36 -9.10 -37.74
N VAL A 24 -55.39 -9.15 -36.90
CA VAL A 24 -55.60 -8.12 -35.89
C VAL A 24 -54.37 -8.31 -35.04
N GLN A 25 -53.39 -7.44 -35.24
CA GLN A 25 -52.16 -7.50 -34.49
C GLN A 25 -52.61 -7.39 -33.04
N ALA A 26 -52.39 -8.46 -32.27
CA ALA A 26 -52.86 -8.50 -30.90
C ALA A 26 -52.30 -7.28 -30.18
N ALA A 27 -53.15 -6.60 -29.40
CA ALA A 27 -52.73 -5.37 -28.77
C ALA A 27 -51.54 -5.63 -27.84
N PRO A 28 -50.60 -4.68 -27.69
CA PRO A 28 -49.44 -4.91 -26.86
C PRO A 28 -49.80 -4.98 -25.37
N VAL A 29 -49.12 -5.84 -24.63
CA VAL A 29 -49.07 -5.80 -23.16
C VAL A 29 -47.66 -5.45 -22.69
N THR A 30 -47.55 -4.61 -21.66
CA THR A 30 -46.27 -4.25 -21.05
C THR A 30 -46.10 -4.93 -19.70
N ILE A 31 -45.01 -5.68 -19.53
CA ILE A 31 -44.64 -6.30 -18.25
C ILE A 31 -43.44 -5.56 -17.69
N LYS A 32 -43.53 -5.10 -16.45
CA LYS A 32 -42.44 -4.40 -15.76
C LYS A 32 -42.36 -4.77 -14.30
N GLY A 33 -41.23 -4.48 -13.66
CA GLY A 33 -41.09 -4.66 -12.23
C GLY A 33 -39.73 -4.25 -11.72
N ARG A 34 -39.52 -4.47 -10.43
CA ARG A 34 -38.24 -4.30 -9.75
C ARG A 34 -37.94 -5.52 -8.90
N VAL A 35 -36.69 -5.97 -8.96
CA VAL A 35 -36.14 -7.06 -8.15
C VAL A 35 -35.23 -6.48 -7.08
N VAL A 36 -35.44 -6.88 -5.83
CA VAL A 36 -34.61 -6.49 -4.68
C VAL A 36 -34.21 -7.70 -3.84
N TRP A 37 -33.10 -7.59 -3.12
CA TRP A 37 -32.66 -8.51 -2.08
C TRP A 37 -32.52 -7.75 -0.75
N THR A 38 -32.47 -8.45 0.37
CA THR A 38 -32.40 -7.91 1.73
C THR A 38 -31.07 -8.28 2.38
N ASP A 39 -30.35 -7.29 2.92
CA ASP A 39 -29.08 -7.52 3.61
C ASP A 39 -29.23 -8.05 5.04
N ALA A 40 -28.10 -8.26 5.70
CA ALA A 40 -28.05 -8.76 7.08
C ALA A 40 -28.69 -7.79 8.10
N ALA A 41 -28.75 -6.49 7.79
CA ALA A 41 -29.37 -5.47 8.64
C ALA A 41 -30.87 -5.26 8.35
N GLY A 42 -31.40 -5.93 7.31
CA GLY A 42 -32.81 -5.83 6.90
C GLY A 42 -33.09 -4.74 5.86
N ALA A 43 -32.07 -4.03 5.35
CA ALA A 43 -32.25 -3.07 4.28
C ALA A 43 -32.41 -3.77 2.93
N THR A 44 -33.18 -3.17 2.02
CA THR A 44 -33.42 -3.73 0.68
C THR A 44 -32.57 -3.04 -0.37
N HIS A 45 -31.97 -3.85 -1.24
CA HIS A 45 -31.01 -3.45 -2.26
C HIS A 45 -31.46 -3.93 -3.64
N PRO A 46 -31.19 -3.19 -4.72
CA PRO A 46 -31.46 -3.67 -6.07
C PRO A 46 -30.76 -5.00 -6.37
N ALA A 47 -31.47 -5.99 -6.91
CA ALA A 47 -30.82 -7.18 -7.47
C ALA A 47 -30.36 -6.88 -8.90
N ARG A 48 -29.11 -6.43 -9.02
CA ARG A 48 -28.56 -5.91 -10.28
C ARG A 48 -28.23 -7.03 -11.25
N PHE A 49 -28.56 -6.84 -12.53
CA PHE A 49 -28.18 -7.73 -13.62
C PHE A 49 -28.67 -9.19 -13.50
N MET A 50 -29.68 -9.45 -12.67
CA MET A 50 -30.34 -10.75 -12.61
C MET A 50 -31.07 -11.04 -13.93
N ARG A 51 -31.04 -12.31 -14.38
CA ARG A 51 -31.85 -12.73 -15.52
C ARG A 51 -33.32 -12.82 -15.13
N VAL A 52 -34.18 -12.25 -15.97
CA VAL A 52 -35.63 -12.25 -15.83
C VAL A 52 -36.24 -12.98 -17.02
N MET A 53 -37.10 -13.96 -16.77
CA MET A 53 -37.78 -14.74 -17.79
C MET A 53 -39.28 -14.50 -17.66
N VAL A 54 -39.93 -14.13 -18.76
CA VAL A 54 -41.38 -13.91 -18.80
C VAL A 54 -42.02 -15.09 -19.53
N TYR A 55 -42.95 -15.74 -18.87
CA TYR A 55 -43.66 -16.90 -19.36
C TYR A 55 -45.14 -16.58 -19.55
N ASP A 56 -45.72 -17.32 -20.47
CA ASP A 56 -47.14 -17.53 -20.66
C ASP A 56 -47.51 -18.90 -20.10
N GLN A 57 -48.46 -18.95 -19.18
CA GLN A 57 -48.80 -20.13 -18.37
C GLN A 57 -50.03 -20.82 -18.94
N GLU A 58 -49.78 -21.76 -19.84
CA GLU A 58 -50.86 -22.48 -20.50
C GLU A 58 -51.28 -23.74 -19.75
N THR A 59 -52.60 -23.94 -19.64
CA THR A 59 -53.17 -25.16 -19.03
C THR A 59 -52.85 -26.41 -19.87
N VAL A 60 -52.67 -26.25 -21.18
CA VAL A 60 -52.36 -27.33 -22.13
C VAL A 60 -51.09 -26.96 -22.92
N GLY A 61 -50.05 -27.79 -22.83
CA GLY A 61 -48.78 -27.57 -23.53
C GLY A 61 -47.64 -27.05 -22.63
N GLY A 62 -47.97 -26.59 -21.42
CA GLY A 62 -47.01 -26.13 -20.42
C GLY A 62 -46.49 -24.72 -20.67
N PRO A 63 -45.62 -24.19 -19.79
CA PRO A 63 -45.21 -22.79 -19.85
C PRO A 63 -44.47 -22.45 -21.15
N ARG A 64 -44.96 -21.43 -21.87
CA ARG A 64 -44.32 -20.89 -23.09
C ARG A 64 -43.44 -19.70 -22.70
N LEU A 65 -42.15 -19.75 -23.04
CA LEU A 65 -41.23 -18.65 -22.78
C LEU A 65 -41.46 -17.51 -23.79
N LEU A 66 -41.86 -16.34 -23.30
CA LEU A 66 -42.11 -15.16 -24.13
C LEU A 66 -40.88 -14.27 -24.29
N SER A 67 -40.13 -14.05 -23.19
CA SER A 67 -39.02 -13.09 -23.19
C SER A 67 -37.93 -13.47 -22.18
N ILE A 68 -36.67 -13.16 -22.52
CA ILE A 68 -35.52 -13.18 -21.60
C ILE A 68 -34.96 -11.77 -21.51
N LEU A 69 -34.82 -11.25 -20.30
CA LEU A 69 -34.31 -9.92 -19.99
C LEU A 69 -33.20 -10.01 -18.94
N THR A 70 -32.53 -8.87 -18.73
CA THR A 70 -31.60 -8.66 -17.62
C THR A 70 -32.08 -7.43 -16.85
N ALA A 71 -32.19 -7.54 -15.53
CA ALA A 71 -32.54 -6.41 -14.68
C ALA A 71 -31.45 -5.33 -14.74
N GLY A 72 -31.85 -4.06 -14.70
CA GLY A 72 -30.91 -2.93 -14.68
C GLY A 72 -30.13 -2.82 -13.38
N ALA A 73 -29.22 -1.83 -13.31
CA ALA A 73 -28.46 -1.49 -12.10
C ALA A 73 -29.34 -1.00 -10.94
N ASP A 74 -30.59 -0.63 -11.19
CA ASP A 74 -31.61 -0.27 -10.20
C ASP A 74 -32.59 -1.41 -9.89
N GLY A 75 -32.31 -2.61 -10.42
CA GLY A 75 -33.11 -3.83 -10.29
C GLY A 75 -34.38 -3.81 -11.14
N ARG A 76 -34.62 -2.79 -11.97
CA ARG A 76 -35.83 -2.68 -12.79
C ARG A 76 -35.71 -3.49 -14.08
N TYR A 77 -36.83 -4.04 -14.53
CA TYR A 77 -36.97 -4.68 -15.83
C TYR A 77 -38.27 -4.24 -16.50
N LYS A 78 -38.29 -4.28 -17.83
CA LYS A 78 -39.45 -3.93 -18.65
C LYS A 78 -39.37 -4.65 -20.00
N THR A 79 -40.49 -5.18 -20.47
CA THR A 79 -40.67 -5.67 -21.83
C THR A 79 -42.09 -5.38 -22.31
N THR A 80 -42.28 -5.36 -23.62
CA THR A 80 -43.59 -5.20 -24.26
C THR A 80 -43.69 -6.28 -25.34
N MET A 81 -44.80 -7.01 -25.37
CA MET A 81 -45.05 -8.08 -26.33
C MET A 81 -46.50 -8.05 -26.81
N GLU A 82 -46.79 -8.74 -27.91
CA GLU A 82 -48.15 -8.90 -28.41
C GLU A 82 -48.95 -9.79 -27.44
N ASN A 83 -50.16 -9.36 -27.09
CA ASN A 83 -51.06 -10.10 -26.21
C ASN A 83 -51.83 -11.19 -26.98
N ASP A 84 -51.10 -12.01 -27.76
CA ASP A 84 -51.69 -13.08 -28.56
C ASP A 84 -51.61 -14.41 -27.81
N ASP A 85 -52.76 -14.82 -27.28
CA ASP A 85 -52.98 -16.07 -26.56
C ASP A 85 -53.74 -17.10 -27.42
N GLY A 86 -53.86 -16.84 -28.72
CA GLY A 86 -54.59 -17.70 -29.64
C GLY A 86 -56.11 -17.46 -29.66
N ILE A 87 -56.79 -18.22 -30.52
CA ILE A 87 -58.22 -18.00 -30.82
C ILE A 87 -59.08 -18.44 -29.62
N GLY A 88 -59.73 -17.46 -28.98
CA GLY A 88 -60.72 -17.71 -27.92
C GLY A 88 -60.16 -17.71 -26.50
N ALA A 89 -58.86 -17.45 -26.33
CA ALA A 89 -58.23 -17.23 -25.04
C ALA A 89 -58.19 -15.71 -24.75
N GLY A 90 -58.52 -15.28 -23.53
CA GLY A 90 -58.86 -13.90 -23.21
C GLY A 90 -57.67 -12.92 -23.16
N GLY A 91 -56.43 -13.42 -23.21
CA GLY A 91 -55.16 -12.69 -23.13
C GLY A 91 -54.11 -13.55 -22.43
N LEU A 92 -52.82 -13.19 -22.55
CA LEU A 92 -51.72 -14.01 -22.02
C LEU A 92 -51.83 -14.25 -20.50
N ASP A 93 -51.45 -15.44 -20.05
CA ASP A 93 -51.39 -15.82 -18.63
C ASP A 93 -49.97 -15.62 -18.09
N ILE A 94 -49.65 -14.41 -17.62
CA ILE A 94 -48.26 -14.00 -17.40
C ILE A 94 -47.70 -14.48 -16.05
N SER A 95 -46.55 -15.15 -16.07
CA SER A 95 -45.68 -15.29 -14.90
C SER A 95 -44.25 -14.85 -15.19
N VAL A 96 -43.53 -14.43 -14.15
CA VAL A 96 -42.14 -14.00 -14.24
C VAL A 96 -41.28 -14.88 -13.35
N GLU A 97 -40.10 -15.27 -13.83
CA GLU A 97 -39.10 -16.02 -13.09
C GLU A 97 -37.77 -15.23 -13.09
N ILE A 98 -37.20 -15.04 -11.91
CA ILE A 98 -35.88 -14.41 -11.72
C ILE A 98 -34.83 -15.49 -11.43
N LYS A 99 -33.61 -15.35 -12.00
CA LYS A 99 -32.53 -16.35 -11.86
C LYS A 99 -31.21 -15.73 -11.40
N SER A 100 -30.47 -16.45 -10.54
CA SER A 100 -29.12 -16.12 -10.07
C SER A 100 -28.02 -16.40 -11.11
N HIS A 101 -28.23 -15.95 -12.34
CA HIS A 101 -27.35 -16.20 -13.48
C HIS A 101 -27.29 -14.98 -14.40
N ASP A 102 -26.07 -14.59 -14.76
CA ASP A 102 -25.79 -13.63 -15.81
C ASP A 102 -24.52 -14.01 -16.62
N HIS A 103 -24.06 -13.14 -17.52
CA HIS A 103 -22.86 -13.35 -18.33
C HIS A 103 -21.54 -13.24 -17.54
N ILE A 104 -21.57 -12.64 -16.34
CA ILE A 104 -20.41 -12.48 -15.44
C ILE A 104 -20.40 -13.44 -14.23
N PHE A 105 -21.55 -14.02 -13.85
CA PHE A 105 -21.63 -14.99 -12.74
C PHE A 105 -22.67 -16.08 -12.97
N LYS A 106 -22.45 -17.21 -12.30
CA LYS A 106 -23.36 -18.36 -12.22
C LYS A 106 -23.37 -18.85 -10.78
N ILE A 107 -24.48 -18.65 -10.07
CA ILE A 107 -24.62 -19.07 -8.68
C ILE A 107 -25.60 -20.22 -8.62
N GLY A 108 -25.15 -21.37 -8.15
CA GLY A 108 -25.90 -22.60 -8.20
C GLY A 108 -25.90 -23.37 -6.89
N VAL A 109 -26.83 -24.31 -6.78
CA VAL A 109 -27.08 -25.07 -5.55
C VAL A 109 -25.91 -26.01 -5.26
N GLY A 110 -25.23 -25.80 -4.12
CA GLY A 110 -24.33 -26.70 -3.35
C GLY A 110 -23.26 -27.56 -4.06
N ARG A 111 -23.58 -28.22 -5.18
CA ARG A 111 -22.69 -28.97 -6.06
C ARG A 111 -23.37 -29.24 -7.40
N MET A 112 -22.63 -29.62 -8.43
CA MET A 112 -23.25 -30.16 -9.64
C MET A 112 -23.94 -31.50 -9.34
N VAL A 113 -25.20 -31.65 -9.77
CA VAL A 113 -25.96 -32.91 -9.67
C VAL A 113 -26.19 -33.43 -11.09
N GLY A 114 -25.70 -34.64 -11.39
CA GLY A 114 -25.81 -35.23 -12.73
C GLY A 114 -25.14 -34.40 -13.84
N GLY A 115 -24.07 -33.68 -13.52
CA GLY A 115 -23.38 -32.76 -14.44
C GLY A 115 -24.13 -31.47 -14.76
N LYS A 116 -25.29 -31.23 -14.13
CA LYS A 116 -26.09 -30.02 -14.32
C LYS A 116 -25.80 -29.00 -13.21
N PHE A 117 -25.72 -27.74 -13.61
CA PHE A 117 -25.60 -26.59 -12.72
C PHE A 117 -26.99 -25.96 -12.56
N THR A 118 -27.58 -26.11 -11.37
CA THR A 118 -28.93 -25.63 -11.06
C THR A 118 -28.87 -24.27 -10.40
N PHE A 119 -29.55 -23.27 -10.97
CA PHE A 119 -29.59 -21.90 -10.46
C PHE A 119 -30.68 -21.70 -9.41
N TYR A 120 -30.50 -20.70 -8.56
CA TYR A 120 -31.58 -20.21 -7.71
C TYR A 120 -32.60 -19.46 -8.56
N THR A 121 -33.87 -19.79 -8.33
CA THR A 121 -35.01 -19.24 -9.06
C THR A 121 -36.10 -18.83 -8.09
N GLN A 122 -36.83 -17.77 -8.42
CA GLN A 122 -38.07 -17.38 -7.75
C GLN A 122 -39.06 -16.94 -8.82
N SER A 123 -40.27 -17.50 -8.75
CA SER A 123 -41.34 -17.22 -9.71
C SER A 123 -42.44 -16.40 -9.06
N SER A 124 -43.09 -15.54 -9.83
CA SER A 124 -44.32 -14.87 -9.43
C SER A 124 -45.49 -15.85 -9.45
N THR A 125 -46.61 -15.43 -8.86
CA THR A 125 -47.92 -15.99 -9.23
C THR A 125 -48.22 -15.66 -10.69
N THR A 126 -49.12 -16.44 -11.31
CA THR A 126 -49.66 -16.14 -12.63
C THR A 126 -50.64 -14.96 -12.55
N HIS A 127 -50.58 -14.09 -13.55
CA HIS A 127 -51.54 -13.04 -13.80
C HIS A 127 -52.38 -13.45 -15.01
N ASP A 128 -53.55 -14.00 -14.73
CA ASP A 128 -54.38 -14.61 -15.77
C ASP A 128 -55.02 -13.54 -16.67
N ASN A 129 -55.07 -13.82 -17.98
CA ASN A 129 -55.79 -13.05 -18.99
C ASN A 129 -55.50 -11.54 -18.91
N VAL A 130 -54.22 -11.16 -19.04
CA VAL A 130 -53.82 -9.76 -19.01
C VAL A 130 -54.51 -8.97 -20.14
N ALA A 131 -55.03 -7.78 -19.83
CA ALA A 131 -55.80 -7.00 -20.78
C ALA A 131 -54.93 -6.37 -21.88
N ASP A 132 -55.52 -6.18 -23.05
CA ASP A 132 -54.95 -5.42 -24.16
C ASP A 132 -54.53 -4.00 -23.76
N ASN A 133 -53.39 -3.53 -24.29
CA ASN A 133 -52.82 -2.20 -23.99
C ASN A 133 -52.57 -1.94 -22.48
N SER A 134 -52.48 -3.00 -21.67
CA SER A 134 -52.28 -2.86 -20.23
C SER A 134 -50.81 -2.89 -19.82
N THR A 135 -50.56 -2.51 -18.56
CA THR A 135 -49.26 -2.66 -17.92
C THR A 135 -49.40 -3.50 -16.65
N THR A 136 -48.79 -4.68 -16.64
CA THR A 136 -48.71 -5.55 -15.46
C THR A 136 -47.40 -5.29 -14.74
N THR A 137 -47.48 -5.00 -13.44
CA THR A 137 -46.30 -4.72 -12.59
C THR A 137 -46.06 -5.87 -11.63
N ILE A 138 -44.92 -6.55 -11.76
CA ILE A 138 -44.56 -7.74 -10.98
C ILE A 138 -43.24 -7.47 -10.25
N ASN A 139 -43.32 -7.10 -8.97
CA ASN A 139 -42.13 -6.84 -8.15
C ASN A 139 -41.68 -8.10 -7.41
N PHE A 140 -40.37 -8.23 -7.20
CA PHE A 140 -39.77 -9.32 -6.43
C PHE A 140 -39.00 -8.75 -5.26
N THR A 141 -39.30 -9.25 -4.07
CA THR A 141 -38.35 -9.28 -2.96
C THR A 141 -37.83 -10.70 -2.88
N ALA A 142 -36.53 -10.89 -3.09
CA ALA A 142 -35.89 -12.19 -2.99
C ALA A 142 -36.00 -12.71 -1.56
N THR A 143 -36.32 -14.00 -1.40
CA THR A 143 -36.48 -14.62 -0.08
C THR A 143 -35.65 -15.88 0.05
N GLY A 144 -35.41 -16.31 1.30
CA GLY A 144 -34.71 -17.57 1.58
C GLY A 144 -33.33 -17.67 0.89
N PRO A 145 -33.00 -18.82 0.27
CA PRO A 145 -31.75 -18.99 -0.45
C PRO A 145 -31.56 -18.07 -1.67
N VAL A 146 -32.64 -17.67 -2.34
CA VAL A 146 -32.58 -16.77 -3.50
C VAL A 146 -32.04 -15.40 -3.09
N ASN A 147 -32.47 -14.91 -1.92
CA ASN A 147 -31.97 -13.66 -1.33
C ASN A 147 -30.44 -13.63 -1.20
N LYS A 148 -29.90 -14.70 -0.62
CA LYS A 148 -28.47 -14.85 -0.38
C LYS A 148 -27.69 -15.02 -1.68
N ALA A 149 -28.23 -15.79 -2.63
CA ALA A 149 -27.63 -15.90 -3.96
C ALA A 149 -27.55 -14.54 -4.67
N PHE A 150 -28.54 -13.67 -4.48
CA PHE A 150 -28.52 -12.34 -5.08
C PHE A 150 -27.52 -11.41 -4.40
N SER A 151 -27.37 -11.48 -3.07
CA SER A 151 -26.29 -10.78 -2.35
C SER A 151 -24.90 -11.17 -2.87
N ILE A 152 -24.63 -12.48 -3.01
CA ILE A 152 -23.36 -12.97 -3.57
C ILE A 152 -23.12 -12.41 -4.97
N ALA A 153 -24.14 -12.42 -5.84
CA ALA A 153 -24.01 -11.88 -7.18
C ALA A 153 -23.65 -10.39 -7.17
N ASP A 154 -24.24 -9.67 -6.22
CA ASP A 154 -24.09 -8.23 -6.09
C ASP A 154 -22.68 -7.84 -5.64
N ALA A 155 -22.10 -8.59 -4.70
CA ALA A 155 -20.68 -8.47 -4.34
C ALA A 155 -19.77 -8.77 -5.54
N LEU A 156 -20.02 -9.86 -6.28
CA LEU A 156 -19.21 -10.25 -7.44
C LEU A 156 -19.22 -9.21 -8.56
N ILE A 157 -20.33 -8.47 -8.73
CA ILE A 157 -20.38 -7.35 -9.69
C ILE A 157 -19.29 -6.34 -9.38
N GLU A 158 -19.13 -5.95 -8.10
CA GLU A 158 -18.09 -4.99 -7.70
C GLU A 158 -16.68 -5.53 -7.92
N GLY A 159 -16.45 -6.79 -7.55
CA GLY A 159 -15.17 -7.46 -7.81
C GLY A 159 -14.80 -7.49 -9.30
N VAL A 160 -15.76 -7.80 -10.17
CA VAL A 160 -15.56 -7.82 -11.64
C VAL A 160 -15.31 -6.41 -12.18
N VAL A 161 -16.05 -5.40 -11.71
CA VAL A 161 -15.87 -4.00 -12.13
C VAL A 161 -14.47 -3.52 -11.76
N HIS A 162 -14.03 -3.74 -10.52
CA HIS A 162 -12.68 -3.39 -10.07
C HIS A 162 -11.62 -4.11 -10.90
N ALA A 163 -11.70 -5.45 -11.02
CA ALA A 163 -10.74 -6.23 -11.80
C ALA A 163 -10.65 -5.77 -13.26
N SER A 164 -11.79 -5.43 -13.88
CA SER A 164 -11.87 -4.88 -15.24
C SER A 164 -11.17 -3.52 -15.35
N LYS A 165 -11.46 -2.57 -14.45
CA LYS A 165 -10.81 -1.25 -14.42
C LYS A 165 -9.30 -1.35 -14.23
N LYS A 166 -8.84 -2.31 -13.43
CA LYS A 166 -7.40 -2.57 -13.19
C LYS A 166 -6.75 -3.48 -14.24
N LYS A 167 -7.50 -3.87 -15.28
CA LYS A 167 -7.04 -4.74 -16.38
C LYS A 167 -6.47 -6.07 -15.91
N LEU A 168 -7.00 -6.60 -14.81
CA LEU A 168 -6.66 -7.92 -14.30
C LEU A 168 -7.36 -8.99 -15.13
N ALA A 169 -6.77 -10.17 -15.24
CA ALA A 169 -7.47 -11.33 -15.74
C ALA A 169 -8.53 -11.76 -14.72
N TYR A 170 -9.79 -11.83 -15.12
CA TYR A 170 -10.91 -12.22 -14.25
C TYR A 170 -11.82 -13.30 -14.88
N GLY A 171 -11.60 -13.64 -16.15
CA GLY A 171 -12.25 -14.77 -16.82
C GLY A 171 -11.40 -16.04 -16.71
N ASN A 172 -12.05 -17.21 -16.71
CA ASN A 172 -11.35 -18.49 -16.72
C ASN A 172 -10.65 -18.72 -18.08
N THR A 173 -9.45 -19.31 -18.06
CA THR A 173 -8.59 -19.63 -19.21
C THR A 173 -9.26 -20.51 -20.28
N SER A 174 -10.39 -21.16 -19.96
CA SER A 174 -11.22 -21.93 -20.90
C SER A 174 -12.19 -21.09 -21.75
N GLY A 175 -12.03 -19.77 -21.83
CA GLY A 175 -12.94 -18.87 -22.57
C GLY A 175 -14.27 -18.57 -21.86
N GLN A 176 -14.44 -19.07 -20.63
CA GLN A 176 -15.59 -18.74 -19.78
C GLN A 176 -15.36 -17.39 -19.10
N ARG A 177 -16.20 -16.41 -19.41
CA ARG A 177 -16.11 -15.03 -18.86
C ARG A 177 -16.91 -14.83 -17.57
N TYR A 178 -17.31 -15.92 -16.90
CA TYR A 178 -18.12 -15.87 -15.68
C TYR A 178 -17.46 -16.60 -14.51
N MET A 179 -17.78 -16.14 -13.29
CA MET A 179 -17.46 -16.84 -12.04
C MET A 179 -18.54 -17.88 -11.71
N ARG A 180 -18.15 -19.10 -11.36
CA ARG A 180 -19.05 -20.12 -10.80
C ARG A 180 -19.00 -20.10 -9.29
N VAL A 181 -20.17 -20.02 -8.66
CA VAL A 181 -20.31 -20.15 -7.21
C VAL A 181 -21.26 -21.29 -6.88
N PHE A 182 -20.85 -22.19 -5.99
CA PHE A 182 -21.74 -23.13 -5.32
C PHE A 182 -22.13 -22.60 -3.95
N PHE A 183 -23.43 -22.55 -3.70
CA PHE A 183 -24.00 -22.04 -2.47
C PHE A 183 -25.30 -22.82 -2.15
N PRO A 184 -25.63 -23.13 -0.89
CA PRO A 184 -24.71 -23.13 0.24
C PRO A 184 -23.78 -24.34 0.20
N THR A 185 -22.57 -24.16 0.71
CA THR A 185 -21.60 -25.21 1.01
C THR A 185 -21.31 -25.28 2.51
N GLY A 186 -20.47 -26.22 2.94
CA GLY A 186 -20.04 -26.32 4.34
C GLY A 186 -19.09 -25.20 4.73
N ASP A 187 -18.19 -24.83 3.82
CA ASP A 187 -17.11 -23.86 4.03
C ASP A 187 -17.12 -22.79 2.92
N ASN A 188 -16.35 -21.71 3.13
CA ASN A 188 -16.00 -20.73 2.10
C ASN A 188 -14.61 -21.09 1.56
N GLU A 189 -14.49 -21.26 0.25
CA GLU A 189 -13.20 -21.58 -0.37
C GLU A 189 -13.23 -21.35 -1.89
N TYR A 190 -12.09 -20.92 -2.43
CA TYR A 190 -11.82 -20.96 -3.85
C TYR A 190 -11.12 -22.26 -4.27
N ILE A 191 -11.76 -23.03 -5.14
CA ILE A 191 -11.22 -24.28 -5.67
C ILE A 191 -10.46 -24.04 -6.98
N SER A 192 -9.15 -23.86 -6.88
CA SER A 192 -8.26 -23.59 -8.02
C SER A 192 -8.26 -24.69 -9.10
N SER A 193 -8.49 -25.95 -8.74
CA SER A 193 -8.49 -27.09 -9.69
C SER A 193 -9.65 -27.04 -10.67
N THR A 194 -10.78 -26.47 -10.26
CA THR A 194 -12.02 -26.41 -11.06
C THR A 194 -12.52 -24.97 -11.25
N LYS A 195 -11.80 -23.97 -10.74
CA LYS A 195 -12.04 -22.53 -10.91
C LYS A 195 -13.47 -22.15 -10.50
N HIS A 196 -13.83 -22.43 -9.25
CA HIS A 196 -15.11 -22.04 -8.67
C HIS A 196 -14.95 -21.64 -7.21
N ILE A 197 -15.96 -20.93 -6.70
CA ILE A 197 -16.06 -20.52 -5.31
C ILE A 197 -17.14 -21.35 -4.62
N ASN A 198 -16.89 -21.78 -3.40
CA ASN A 198 -17.85 -22.32 -2.46
C ASN A 198 -18.16 -21.22 -1.43
N ILE A 199 -19.43 -21.00 -1.12
CA ILE A 199 -19.87 -20.05 -0.08
C ILE A 199 -20.83 -20.75 0.88
N SER A 200 -20.55 -20.60 2.17
CA SER A 200 -21.35 -21.14 3.26
C SER A 200 -22.71 -20.45 3.36
N ASN A 201 -23.69 -21.12 3.98
CA ASN A 201 -24.97 -20.48 4.26
C ASN A 201 -24.84 -19.27 5.23
N ALA A 202 -23.87 -19.30 6.13
CA ALA A 202 -23.69 -18.26 7.14
C ALA A 202 -23.15 -16.96 6.54
N ASP A 203 -22.31 -17.07 5.50
CA ASP A 203 -21.46 -15.96 5.05
C ASP A 203 -21.92 -15.34 3.73
N ALA A 204 -22.99 -15.86 3.12
CA ALA A 204 -23.49 -15.37 1.84
C ALA A 204 -24.05 -13.92 1.82
N LEU A 205 -24.23 -13.29 2.99
CA LEU A 205 -24.59 -11.87 3.11
C LEU A 205 -23.39 -10.99 3.47
N ASP A 206 -22.21 -11.58 3.61
CA ASP A 206 -20.97 -10.90 3.97
C ASP A 206 -20.14 -10.67 2.70
N TRP A 207 -20.08 -9.41 2.25
CA TRP A 207 -19.39 -9.06 1.02
C TRP A 207 -17.87 -9.21 1.16
N ASP A 208 -17.32 -9.05 2.37
CA ASP A 208 -15.89 -9.19 2.62
C ASP A 208 -15.43 -10.62 2.36
N ILE A 209 -16.23 -11.60 2.80
CA ILE A 209 -15.98 -13.03 2.58
C ILE A 209 -16.17 -13.41 1.11
N VAL A 210 -17.28 -12.99 0.48
CA VAL A 210 -17.53 -13.30 -0.93
C VAL A 210 -16.41 -12.76 -1.83
N LEU A 211 -15.95 -11.54 -1.53
CA LEU A 211 -14.87 -10.91 -2.28
C LEU A 211 -13.47 -11.42 -1.89
N HIS A 212 -13.27 -11.97 -0.69
CA HIS A 212 -12.06 -12.71 -0.31
C HIS A 212 -11.87 -13.92 -1.23
N GLU A 213 -12.90 -14.76 -1.36
CA GLU A 213 -12.84 -15.92 -2.25
C GLU A 213 -12.69 -15.54 -3.72
N TYR A 214 -13.34 -14.43 -4.12
CA TYR A 214 -13.12 -13.86 -5.44
C TYR A 214 -11.69 -13.32 -5.62
N GLY A 215 -11.07 -12.80 -4.56
CA GLY A 215 -9.66 -12.41 -4.49
C GLY A 215 -8.74 -13.58 -4.83
N HIS A 216 -8.96 -14.78 -4.26
CA HIS A 216 -8.21 -15.97 -4.66
C HIS A 216 -8.37 -16.33 -6.14
N HIS A 217 -9.59 -16.19 -6.70
CA HIS A 217 -9.78 -16.34 -8.14
C HIS A 217 -8.95 -15.35 -8.95
N ILE A 218 -8.93 -14.08 -8.55
CA ILE A 218 -8.11 -13.06 -9.20
C ILE A 218 -6.62 -13.40 -9.07
N ALA A 219 -6.16 -13.89 -7.92
CA ALA A 219 -4.78 -14.32 -7.75
C ALA A 219 -4.41 -15.43 -8.74
N ASP A 220 -5.25 -16.46 -8.85
CA ASP A 220 -5.07 -17.59 -9.78
C ASP A 220 -4.93 -17.10 -11.23
N MET A 221 -5.87 -16.26 -11.68
CA MET A 221 -5.91 -15.77 -13.05
C MET A 221 -4.73 -14.85 -13.39
N ASN A 222 -4.09 -14.23 -12.39
CA ASN A 222 -2.99 -13.27 -12.57
C ASN A 222 -1.63 -13.82 -12.13
N ARG A 223 -1.51 -15.15 -11.94
CA ARG A 223 -0.28 -15.84 -11.56
C ARG A 223 0.30 -15.36 -10.22
N ILE A 224 -0.55 -14.88 -9.32
CA ILE A 224 -0.17 -14.63 -7.93
C ILE A 224 -0.25 -15.98 -7.21
N LYS A 225 0.75 -16.29 -6.40
CA LYS A 225 0.85 -17.62 -5.79
C LYS A 225 -0.33 -17.89 -4.86
N LEU A 226 -1.05 -18.98 -5.18
CA LEU A 226 -1.98 -19.62 -4.27
C LEU A 226 -1.27 -20.72 -3.48
N ALA A 227 -1.61 -20.83 -2.20
CA ALA A 227 -1.17 -21.91 -1.36
C ALA A 227 -2.31 -22.40 -0.46
N PRO A 228 -2.69 -23.68 -0.53
CA PRO A 228 -3.70 -24.24 0.36
C PRO A 228 -3.10 -24.51 1.74
N GLY A 229 -3.91 -24.40 2.79
CA GLY A 229 -3.54 -24.81 4.14
C GLY A 229 -4.50 -24.22 5.16
N VAL A 230 -4.56 -24.82 6.35
CA VAL A 230 -5.30 -24.24 7.47
C VAL A 230 -4.57 -22.96 7.89
N HIS A 231 -5.29 -21.86 8.02
CA HIS A 231 -4.72 -20.56 8.38
C HIS A 231 -5.57 -19.88 9.43
N TRP A 232 -4.99 -18.87 10.08
CA TRP A 232 -5.65 -18.03 11.05
C TRP A 232 -5.05 -16.63 10.95
N THR A 233 -5.90 -15.61 11.03
CA THR A 233 -5.49 -14.20 10.92
C THR A 233 -4.54 -13.75 12.03
N ASP A 234 -4.59 -14.40 13.18
CA ASP A 234 -3.89 -14.00 14.41
C ASP A 234 -2.61 -14.79 14.70
N VAL A 235 -2.09 -15.52 13.72
CA VAL A 235 -0.88 -16.33 13.89
C VAL A 235 0.14 -16.14 12.77
N ASN A 236 1.39 -16.44 13.11
CA ASN A 236 2.49 -16.62 12.18
C ASN A 236 2.41 -18.03 11.57
N LEU A 237 2.13 -18.13 10.27
CA LEU A 237 1.81 -19.39 9.61
C LEU A 237 3.02 -20.32 9.49
N THR A 238 4.24 -19.79 9.55
CA THR A 238 5.45 -20.63 9.55
C THR A 238 5.60 -21.50 10.79
N ARG A 239 4.92 -21.16 11.90
CA ARG A 239 4.89 -21.98 13.12
C ARG A 239 4.29 -23.36 12.85
N THR A 240 3.29 -23.41 12.00
CA THR A 240 2.51 -24.62 11.72
C THR A 240 2.99 -25.30 10.44
N HIS A 241 3.34 -24.53 9.41
CA HIS A 241 3.55 -25.05 8.05
C HIS A 241 5.02 -25.09 7.61
N GLY A 242 5.93 -24.56 8.42
CA GLY A 242 7.31 -24.32 8.02
C GLY A 242 7.44 -23.07 7.12
N LYS A 243 8.68 -22.68 6.83
CA LYS A 243 8.98 -21.37 6.22
C LYS A 243 8.31 -21.13 4.87
N ASP A 244 8.57 -22.00 3.90
CA ASP A 244 8.12 -21.79 2.51
C ASP A 244 6.60 -21.77 2.41
N LEU A 245 5.93 -22.82 2.90
CA LEU A 245 4.48 -22.92 2.82
C LEU A 245 3.80 -21.84 3.69
N GLY A 246 4.32 -21.54 4.88
CA GLY A 246 3.78 -20.48 5.73
C GLY A 246 3.79 -19.11 5.05
N ASN A 247 4.91 -18.72 4.42
CA ASN A 247 5.02 -17.47 3.67
C ASN A 247 4.12 -17.45 2.43
N GLN A 248 3.96 -18.59 1.74
CA GLN A 248 3.07 -18.67 0.57
C GLN A 248 1.59 -18.56 0.97
N ILE A 249 1.17 -19.19 2.08
CA ILE A 249 -0.19 -19.07 2.60
C ILE A 249 -0.44 -17.62 3.05
N ALA A 250 0.48 -17.01 3.81
CA ALA A 250 0.35 -15.62 4.24
C ALA A 250 0.16 -14.65 3.06
N LEU A 251 0.90 -14.86 1.95
CA LEU A 251 0.71 -14.09 0.73
C LEU A 251 -0.66 -14.34 0.08
N SER A 252 -1.05 -15.61 -0.05
CA SER A 252 -2.30 -16.03 -0.69
C SER A 252 -3.52 -15.45 0.02
N GLU A 253 -3.58 -15.60 1.35
CA GLU A 253 -4.68 -15.12 2.19
C GLU A 253 -4.66 -13.61 2.35
N GLY A 254 -3.49 -13.02 2.63
CA GLY A 254 -3.35 -11.58 2.77
C GLY A 254 -3.71 -10.82 1.49
N PHE A 255 -3.39 -11.39 0.32
CA PHE A 255 -3.82 -10.83 -0.96
C PHE A 255 -5.34 -10.85 -1.13
N ALA A 256 -6.00 -11.96 -0.77
CA ALA A 256 -7.44 -12.11 -0.91
C ALA A 256 -8.19 -11.11 -0.03
N SER A 257 -7.78 -10.94 1.22
CA SER A 257 -8.38 -9.94 2.13
C SER A 257 -8.11 -8.50 1.67
N PHE A 258 -6.88 -8.20 1.24
CA PHE A 258 -6.54 -6.93 0.62
C PHE A 258 -7.44 -6.64 -0.60
N PHE A 259 -7.56 -7.59 -1.52
CA PHE A 259 -8.37 -7.42 -2.73
C PHE A 259 -9.83 -7.15 -2.39
N SER A 260 -10.37 -7.88 -1.41
CA SER A 260 -11.75 -7.75 -0.97
C SER A 260 -12.11 -6.31 -0.58
N ILE A 261 -11.28 -5.68 0.25
CA ILE A 261 -11.49 -4.29 0.67
C ILE A 261 -11.12 -3.30 -0.43
N ALA A 262 -10.01 -3.53 -1.16
CA ALA A 262 -9.58 -2.67 -2.25
C ALA A 262 -10.67 -2.50 -3.32
N ALA A 263 -11.34 -3.59 -3.71
CA ALA A 263 -12.44 -3.55 -4.67
C ALA A 263 -13.60 -2.68 -4.16
N GLN A 264 -14.02 -2.90 -2.92
CA GLN A 264 -15.13 -2.17 -2.31
C GLN A 264 -14.85 -0.67 -2.15
N LYS A 265 -13.62 -0.33 -1.75
CA LYS A 265 -13.16 1.04 -1.59
C LYS A 265 -13.04 1.77 -2.93
N ALA A 266 -12.45 1.12 -3.94
CA ALA A 266 -12.32 1.69 -5.28
C ALA A 266 -13.69 1.93 -5.95
N GLU A 267 -14.67 1.07 -5.67
CA GLU A 267 -16.03 1.16 -6.21
C GLU A 267 -16.99 1.95 -5.30
N ASN A 268 -16.50 2.49 -4.18
CA ASN A 268 -17.27 3.30 -3.23
C ASN A 268 -18.56 2.61 -2.76
N THR A 269 -18.50 1.30 -2.50
CA THR A 269 -19.69 0.47 -2.18
C THR A 269 -20.42 0.92 -0.92
N ARG A 270 -19.79 1.72 -0.06
CA ARG A 270 -20.43 2.36 1.09
C ARG A 270 -21.71 3.12 0.72
N VAL A 271 -21.77 3.73 -0.47
CA VAL A 271 -22.98 4.47 -0.92
C VAL A 271 -24.15 3.56 -1.25
N LEU A 272 -23.91 2.26 -1.43
CA LEU A 272 -24.95 1.26 -1.63
C LEU A 272 -25.68 0.96 -0.31
N GLY A 273 -25.07 1.28 0.84
CA GLY A 273 -25.68 1.08 2.16
C GLY A 273 -25.82 -0.38 2.56
N VAL A 274 -25.08 -1.29 1.92
CA VAL A 274 -25.02 -2.71 2.29
C VAL A 274 -24.23 -2.84 3.59
N SER A 275 -24.80 -3.55 4.57
CA SER A 275 -24.15 -3.77 5.88
C SER A 275 -22.74 -4.38 5.72
N GLY A 276 -21.74 -3.74 6.34
CA GLY A 276 -20.33 -4.17 6.30
C GLY A 276 -19.57 -3.78 5.03
N ALA A 277 -20.24 -3.33 3.97
CA ALA A 277 -19.57 -3.07 2.70
C ALA A 277 -18.92 -1.68 2.62
N GLY A 278 -17.70 -1.63 2.05
CA GLY A 278 -17.04 -0.37 1.68
C GLY A 278 -16.40 0.41 2.82
N ASP A 279 -16.17 -0.22 3.96
CA ASP A 279 -15.30 0.30 5.00
C ASP A 279 -13.87 -0.26 4.88
N LEU A 280 -13.04 -0.09 5.92
CA LEU A 280 -11.63 -0.55 5.95
C LEU A 280 -11.43 -1.72 6.93
N ILE A 281 -12.53 -2.31 7.38
CA ILE A 281 -12.53 -3.44 8.31
C ILE A 281 -12.90 -4.66 7.48
N TRP A 282 -11.97 -5.60 7.39
CA TRP A 282 -12.32 -6.92 6.87
C TRP A 282 -13.09 -7.68 7.94
N ASN A 283 -14.30 -8.11 7.62
CA ASN A 283 -15.19 -8.79 8.54
C ASN A 283 -15.41 -10.25 8.18
N GLN A 284 -15.26 -11.10 9.19
CA GLN A 284 -15.84 -12.43 9.28
C GLN A 284 -16.47 -12.56 10.67
N ARG A 285 -17.61 -13.24 10.80
CA ARG A 285 -18.47 -13.24 12.01
C ARG A 285 -17.74 -13.42 13.37
N SER A 286 -16.59 -14.08 13.40
CA SER A 286 -15.76 -14.29 14.60
C SER A 286 -14.35 -13.68 14.51
N ASP A 287 -14.02 -13.02 13.40
CA ASP A 287 -12.69 -12.58 13.06
C ASP A 287 -12.74 -11.28 12.25
N GLN A 288 -12.15 -10.21 12.77
CA GLN A 288 -12.22 -8.89 12.15
C GLN A 288 -10.89 -8.18 12.30
N PHE A 289 -10.44 -7.51 11.25
CA PHE A 289 -9.26 -6.65 11.34
C PHE A 289 -9.36 -5.44 10.42
N GLY A 290 -8.87 -4.30 10.89
CA GLY A 290 -8.67 -3.12 10.06
C GLY A 290 -7.45 -3.29 9.14
N LEU A 291 -7.56 -2.83 7.89
CA LEU A 291 -6.40 -2.67 7.01
C LEU A 291 -5.53 -1.46 7.41
N GLU A 292 -6.11 -0.48 8.08
CA GLU A 292 -5.35 0.62 8.69
C GLU A 292 -5.04 0.35 10.15
N GLN A 293 -3.88 0.81 10.62
CA GLN A 293 -3.48 0.69 12.02
C GLN A 293 -4.37 1.51 12.97
N ASN A 294 -5.05 2.51 12.45
CA ASN A 294 -5.96 3.37 13.21
C ASN A 294 -7.39 2.85 13.30
N HIS A 295 -7.67 1.67 12.71
CA HIS A 295 -9.02 1.08 12.67
C HIS A 295 -9.15 -0.12 13.62
N THR A 296 -10.16 -0.07 14.49
CA THR A 296 -10.53 -1.16 15.39
C THR A 296 -11.60 -2.07 14.75
N PRO A 297 -11.57 -3.39 15.00
CA PRO A 297 -10.69 -4.09 15.94
C PRO A 297 -9.28 -4.34 15.38
N LEU A 298 -8.27 -4.08 16.22
CA LEU A 298 -6.89 -4.47 15.97
C LEU A 298 -6.73 -5.93 16.37
N LYS A 299 -7.01 -6.86 15.44
CA LYS A 299 -6.53 -8.22 15.65
C LYS A 299 -5.02 -8.24 15.42
N VAL A 300 -4.32 -8.43 16.53
CA VAL A 300 -2.87 -8.62 16.76
C VAL A 300 -1.89 -7.64 16.09
N SER A 301 -0.96 -7.16 16.92
CA SER A 301 0.16 -6.31 16.54
C SER A 301 1.24 -7.09 15.78
N HIS A 302 1.67 -6.51 14.65
CA HIS A 302 2.96 -6.71 13.97
C HIS A 302 3.48 -8.16 13.97
N MET A 303 3.07 -8.96 12.98
CA MET A 303 3.36 -10.39 12.95
C MET A 303 4.34 -10.82 11.85
N GLY A 304 4.86 -9.90 11.03
CA GLY A 304 5.90 -10.23 10.06
C GLY A 304 5.37 -10.85 8.75
N GLU A 305 6.27 -11.31 7.88
CA GLU A 305 5.94 -11.64 6.49
C GLU A 305 5.10 -12.91 6.32
N ASP A 306 4.95 -13.68 7.39
CA ASP A 306 4.22 -14.94 7.43
C ASP A 306 2.85 -14.84 8.12
N ASN A 307 2.34 -13.62 8.25
CA ASN A 307 1.01 -13.35 8.75
C ASN A 307 0.16 -12.67 7.68
N GLU A 308 -1.02 -13.24 7.42
CA GLU A 308 -1.92 -12.77 6.37
C GLU A 308 -2.42 -11.34 6.60
N VAL A 309 -2.65 -10.94 7.86
CA VAL A 309 -3.07 -9.58 8.21
C VAL A 309 -1.93 -8.59 7.92
N ALA A 310 -0.71 -8.88 8.36
CA ALA A 310 0.46 -8.05 8.06
C ALA A 310 0.67 -7.89 6.55
N VAL A 311 0.54 -8.98 5.78
CA VAL A 311 0.61 -8.91 4.31
C VAL A 311 -0.50 -8.03 3.74
N ALA A 312 -1.76 -8.22 4.16
CA ALA A 312 -2.90 -7.45 3.66
C ALA A 312 -2.70 -5.94 3.89
N ARG A 313 -2.22 -5.56 5.07
CA ARG A 313 -1.90 -4.16 5.42
C ARG A 313 -0.74 -3.60 4.59
N ILE A 314 0.36 -4.35 4.44
CA ILE A 314 1.48 -3.92 3.58
C ILE A 314 1.02 -3.67 2.14
N LEU A 315 0.15 -4.54 1.59
CA LEU A 315 -0.38 -4.34 0.24
C LEU A 315 -1.29 -3.12 0.16
N TRP A 316 -2.07 -2.87 1.21
CA TRP A 316 -2.91 -1.69 1.37
C TRP A 316 -2.08 -0.40 1.39
N ASP A 317 -1.13 -0.26 2.31
CA ASP A 317 -0.31 0.94 2.50
C ASP A 317 0.54 1.28 1.25
N VAL A 318 1.00 0.25 0.52
CA VAL A 318 1.73 0.47 -0.74
C VAL A 318 0.80 1.00 -1.84
N MET A 319 -0.47 0.61 -1.81
CA MET A 319 -1.47 0.96 -2.80
C MET A 319 -2.05 2.37 -2.58
N ASP A 320 -2.62 2.62 -1.41
CA ASP A 320 -3.53 3.74 -1.19
C ASP A 320 -2.80 5.06 -0.91
N GLY A 321 -1.64 4.99 -0.27
CA GLY A 321 -0.77 6.11 0.11
C GLY A 321 -1.49 7.29 0.74
N ALA A 322 -2.55 7.00 1.51
CA ALA A 322 -3.06 7.95 2.48
C ALA A 322 -1.97 8.20 3.52
N SER A 323 -1.73 9.45 3.90
CA SER A 323 -0.80 9.75 5.00
C SER A 323 -1.53 9.55 6.32
N ASP A 324 -1.50 8.34 6.87
CA ASP A 324 -1.85 8.09 8.27
C ASP A 324 -0.58 7.85 9.09
N ASP A 325 0.03 8.98 9.44
CA ASP A 325 1.11 9.14 10.43
C ASP A 325 2.50 8.57 10.06
N LEU A 326 2.65 7.69 9.07
CA LEU A 326 3.98 7.18 8.66
C LEU A 326 4.21 7.02 7.14
N GLU A 327 3.22 7.13 6.27
CA GLU A 327 3.31 6.79 4.84
C GLU A 327 3.64 8.00 3.96
N ILE A 328 4.69 7.88 3.12
CA ILE A 328 5.17 8.92 2.18
C ILE A 328 5.08 8.42 0.71
N ILE A 329 4.43 7.27 0.45
CA ILE A 329 4.35 6.67 -0.88
C ILE A 329 2.95 6.16 -1.20
N SER A 330 2.48 6.46 -2.42
CA SER A 330 1.48 5.66 -3.13
C SER A 330 2.10 5.13 -4.43
N GLU A 331 2.03 3.82 -4.67
CA GLU A 331 2.33 3.23 -5.99
C GLU A 331 1.08 3.08 -6.87
N GLY A 332 -0.12 3.14 -6.26
CA GLY A 332 -1.40 2.87 -6.90
C GLY A 332 -1.60 1.39 -7.28
N ASP A 333 -2.87 1.00 -7.41
CA ASP A 333 -3.30 -0.41 -7.43
C ASP A 333 -2.68 -1.20 -8.60
N THR A 334 -2.57 -0.59 -9.79
CA THR A 334 -2.02 -1.27 -10.98
C THR A 334 -0.56 -1.68 -10.79
N SER A 335 0.20 -0.89 -10.02
CA SER A 335 1.61 -1.16 -9.75
C SER A 335 1.76 -2.33 -8.75
N VAL A 336 0.89 -2.39 -7.73
CA VAL A 336 0.85 -3.48 -6.73
C VAL A 336 0.56 -4.81 -7.40
N TYR A 337 -0.56 -4.93 -8.14
CA TYR A 337 -0.95 -6.19 -8.80
C TYR A 337 0.11 -6.70 -9.77
N LYS A 338 0.73 -5.81 -10.55
CA LYS A 338 1.76 -6.18 -11.53
C LYS A 338 3.01 -6.78 -10.86
N LYS A 339 3.43 -6.26 -9.71
CA LYS A 339 4.63 -6.72 -9.01
C LYS A 339 4.41 -8.04 -8.28
N LEU A 340 3.19 -8.29 -7.83
CA LEU A 340 2.78 -9.57 -7.24
C LEU A 340 2.78 -10.72 -8.27
N SER A 341 2.44 -10.44 -9.53
CA SER A 341 2.32 -11.46 -10.58
C SER A 341 3.60 -12.27 -10.77
N GLY A 342 3.54 -13.57 -10.52
CA GLY A 342 4.64 -14.53 -10.63
C GLY A 342 5.58 -14.58 -9.42
N GLY A 343 5.25 -13.91 -8.31
CA GLY A 343 5.97 -14.03 -7.03
C GLY A 343 5.33 -15.10 -6.13
N ASN A 344 6.13 -15.72 -5.26
CA ASN A 344 5.68 -16.80 -4.38
C ASN A 344 5.37 -16.34 -2.95
N ASN A 345 5.99 -15.25 -2.49
CA ASN A 345 5.88 -14.76 -1.12
C ASN A 345 6.09 -13.24 -1.08
N LEU A 346 5.93 -12.64 0.11
CA LEU A 346 6.12 -11.20 0.30
C LEU A 346 7.55 -10.73 -0.02
N SER A 347 8.56 -11.57 0.24
CA SER A 347 9.96 -11.30 -0.11
C SER A 347 10.18 -11.12 -1.62
N ASP A 348 9.55 -11.95 -2.46
CA ASP A 348 9.57 -11.79 -3.91
C ASP A 348 8.92 -10.48 -4.35
N TYR A 349 7.83 -10.09 -3.69
CA TYR A 349 7.14 -8.83 -3.92
C TYR A 349 8.04 -7.63 -3.57
N TRP A 350 8.65 -7.64 -2.38
CA TRP A 350 9.63 -6.63 -1.94
C TRP A 350 10.73 -6.44 -2.99
N ASN A 351 11.40 -7.53 -3.38
CA ASN A 351 12.52 -7.49 -4.33
C ASN A 351 12.12 -6.85 -5.67
N ARG A 352 10.89 -7.08 -6.14
CA ARG A 352 10.35 -6.46 -7.36
C ARG A 352 9.91 -5.03 -7.14
N LEU A 353 9.39 -4.72 -5.95
CA LEU A 353 8.94 -3.39 -5.55
C LEU A 353 10.10 -2.40 -5.55
N ILE A 354 11.24 -2.78 -4.93
CA ILE A 354 12.39 -1.88 -4.77
C ILE A 354 13.37 -1.89 -5.95
N LYS A 355 13.22 -2.82 -6.90
CA LYS A 355 14.15 -2.99 -8.02
C LYS A 355 14.30 -1.71 -8.85
N GLY A 356 15.55 -1.28 -9.04
CA GLY A 356 15.89 -0.10 -9.85
C GLY A 356 15.49 1.24 -9.22
N LYS A 357 14.94 1.27 -8.01
CA LYS A 357 14.58 2.51 -7.32
C LYS A 357 15.80 3.13 -6.62
N PRO A 358 15.89 4.48 -6.54
CA PRO A 358 16.91 5.16 -5.74
C PRO A 358 16.83 4.78 -4.25
N LEU A 359 17.96 4.82 -3.54
CA LEU A 359 18.05 4.39 -2.13
C LEU A 359 16.97 5.05 -1.25
N LYS A 360 16.84 6.38 -1.32
CA LYS A 360 15.79 7.13 -0.60
C LYS A 360 14.40 6.51 -0.79
N LYS A 361 14.03 6.20 -2.03
CA LYS A 361 12.71 5.61 -2.34
C LYS A 361 12.58 4.17 -1.82
N LYS A 362 13.67 3.39 -1.75
CA LYS A 362 13.66 2.07 -1.11
C LYS A 362 13.39 2.19 0.40
N LEU A 363 13.99 3.17 1.07
CA LEU A 363 13.78 3.41 2.50
C LEU A 363 12.37 3.92 2.81
N ASP A 364 11.76 4.66 1.87
CA ASP A 364 10.35 5.03 2.02
C ASP A 364 9.47 3.75 2.09
N TYR A 365 9.74 2.70 1.28
CA TYR A 365 8.98 1.43 1.39
C TYR A 365 9.35 0.63 2.62
N ALA A 366 10.63 0.66 3.00
CA ALA A 366 11.12 0.00 4.19
C ALA A 366 10.26 0.35 5.42
N ARG A 367 9.85 1.63 5.53
CA ARG A 367 9.00 2.10 6.61
C ARG A 367 7.70 1.29 6.75
N ILE A 368 6.99 1.01 5.65
CA ILE A 368 5.78 0.17 5.66
C ILE A 368 6.10 -1.23 6.19
N PHE A 369 7.21 -1.82 5.73
CA PHE A 369 7.61 -3.16 6.13
C PHE A 369 8.10 -3.23 7.60
N ILE A 370 8.67 -2.15 8.13
CA ILE A 370 9.04 -2.01 9.55
C ILE A 370 7.77 -1.95 10.40
N THR A 371 6.82 -1.10 10.01
CA THR A 371 5.52 -0.92 10.68
C THR A 371 4.78 -2.24 10.88
N HIS A 372 4.90 -3.19 9.96
CA HIS A 372 4.25 -4.51 10.05
C HIS A 372 5.15 -5.65 10.55
N GLY A 373 6.35 -5.32 11.06
CA GLY A 373 7.27 -6.27 11.69
C GLY A 373 8.01 -7.20 10.74
N VAL A 374 8.17 -6.80 9.47
CA VAL A 374 8.88 -7.56 8.43
C VAL A 374 10.35 -7.15 8.33
N ALA A 375 10.62 -5.85 8.30
CA ALA A 375 11.96 -5.31 8.08
C ALA A 375 12.64 -4.90 9.40
N PRO A 376 13.99 -4.86 9.46
CA PRO A 376 14.71 -4.51 10.68
C PRO A 376 14.34 -3.12 11.19
N GLU A 377 14.20 -2.98 12.51
CA GLU A 377 13.84 -1.71 13.14
C GLU A 377 15.00 -1.21 14.00
N GLN A 378 15.60 -0.08 13.63
CA GLN A 378 16.74 0.47 14.36
C GLN A 378 16.33 1.11 15.67
N ASP A 379 17.22 1.02 16.66
CA ASP A 379 17.15 1.83 17.87
C ASP A 379 17.72 3.23 17.58
N GLU A 380 16.97 4.26 17.95
CA GLU A 380 17.36 5.66 17.80
C GLU A 380 18.40 6.12 18.84
N SER A 381 18.84 5.26 19.75
CA SER A 381 19.77 5.61 20.84
C SER A 381 21.12 6.20 20.41
N LEU A 382 21.56 5.96 19.17
CA LEU A 382 22.74 6.58 18.56
C LEU A 382 22.42 7.70 17.55
N SER A 383 21.14 7.97 17.28
CA SER A 383 20.73 9.04 16.38
C SER A 383 21.26 10.38 16.89
N GLY A 384 22.06 11.06 16.07
CA GLY A 384 22.62 12.35 16.45
C GLY A 384 23.84 12.31 17.37
N LYS A 385 24.40 11.13 17.68
CA LYS A 385 25.64 10.98 18.46
C LYS A 385 26.88 10.88 17.59
N ALA A 386 28.00 11.33 18.17
CA ALA A 386 29.35 11.28 17.60
C ALA A 386 29.72 9.86 17.15
N LEU A 387 30.22 9.70 15.92
CA LEU A 387 30.78 8.45 15.44
C LEU A 387 32.12 8.15 16.14
N SER A 388 32.13 7.16 17.02
CA SER A 388 33.32 6.73 17.76
C SER A 388 33.37 5.21 17.88
N ALA A 389 34.57 4.67 18.05
CA ALA A 389 34.74 3.26 18.37
C ALA A 389 34.11 2.94 19.72
N GLY A 390 33.62 1.71 19.88
CA GLY A 390 32.85 1.30 21.06
C GLY A 390 31.37 1.70 21.00
N ASN A 391 30.95 2.55 20.06
CA ASN A 391 29.52 2.80 19.82
C ASN A 391 28.82 1.50 19.40
N ALA A 392 27.74 1.15 20.09
CA ALA A 392 26.92 0.00 19.79
C ALA A 392 25.69 0.41 18.96
N LEU A 393 25.66 -0.01 17.70
CA LEU A 393 24.50 0.11 16.82
C LEU A 393 23.51 -1.00 17.18
N HIS A 394 22.27 -0.64 17.46
CA HIS A 394 21.23 -1.57 17.94
C HIS A 394 20.03 -1.60 16.98
N TRP A 395 19.45 -2.78 16.77
CA TRP A 395 18.22 -2.94 16.00
C TRP A 395 17.44 -4.18 16.43
N MET A 396 16.14 -4.20 16.20
CA MET A 396 15.30 -5.40 16.27
C MET A 396 15.36 -6.14 14.94
N ALA A 397 15.55 -7.46 15.00
CA ALA A 397 15.68 -8.31 13.81
C ALA A 397 14.42 -8.32 12.95
N GLN A 398 13.23 -8.41 13.57
CA GLN A 398 11.93 -8.53 12.87
C GLN A 398 11.91 -9.74 11.91
N GLY A 399 10.94 -9.79 10.99
CA GLY A 399 10.80 -10.83 9.96
C GLY A 399 9.64 -11.77 10.26
N THR A 400 9.78 -12.63 11.27
CA THR A 400 8.71 -13.48 11.81
C THR A 400 8.88 -13.61 13.33
N LYS A 401 7.79 -13.84 14.08
CA LYS A 401 7.82 -14.08 15.54
C LYS A 401 8.26 -15.50 15.92
N THR A 402 8.79 -16.29 14.97
CA THR A 402 9.14 -17.71 15.16
C THR A 402 10.63 -17.95 14.89
N ALA A 403 11.02 -19.20 14.57
CA ALA A 403 12.41 -19.57 14.30
C ALA A 403 13.02 -18.93 13.03
N TYR A 404 12.25 -18.14 12.27
CA TYR A 404 12.63 -17.59 10.97
C TYR A 404 12.75 -16.05 10.99
N HIS A 405 13.21 -15.46 12.09
CA HIS A 405 13.55 -14.03 12.16
C HIS A 405 14.77 -13.72 11.28
N LEU A 406 14.94 -12.46 10.86
CA LEU A 406 16.13 -12.05 10.13
C LEU A 406 17.39 -12.34 10.96
N ASN A 407 18.39 -12.98 10.35
CA ASN A 407 19.55 -13.53 11.08
C ASN A 407 20.91 -13.24 10.44
N GLU A 408 20.91 -12.64 9.26
CA GLU A 408 22.09 -12.09 8.62
C GLU A 408 21.86 -10.61 8.32
N PHE A 409 22.85 -9.80 8.68
CA PHE A 409 22.75 -8.34 8.56
C PHE A 409 23.98 -7.72 7.92
N LYS A 410 23.78 -6.56 7.32
CA LYS A 410 24.84 -5.62 6.91
C LYS A 410 24.47 -4.24 7.40
N ILE A 411 25.46 -3.45 7.79
CA ILE A 411 25.27 -2.02 8.05
C ILE A 411 25.71 -1.27 6.79
N LEU A 412 24.76 -0.61 6.14
CA LEU A 412 25.00 0.23 5.00
C LEU A 412 25.20 1.66 5.49
N ILE A 413 26.28 2.28 5.06
CA ILE A 413 26.57 3.68 5.31
C ILE A 413 26.29 4.44 4.02
N SER A 414 25.38 5.39 4.09
CA SER A 414 25.04 6.26 2.97
C SER A 414 25.47 7.70 3.23
N ASP A 415 25.54 8.48 2.16
CA ASP A 415 25.74 9.91 2.28
C ASP A 415 24.58 10.60 3.04
N PRO A 416 24.77 11.82 3.58
CA PRO A 416 23.73 12.57 4.30
C PRO A 416 22.42 12.80 3.54
N THR A 417 22.46 12.78 2.20
CA THR A 417 21.31 13.00 1.34
C THR A 417 20.59 11.70 0.95
N ILE A 418 21.12 10.55 1.37
CA ILE A 418 20.61 9.20 1.07
C ILE A 418 20.55 8.97 -0.44
N SER A 419 21.53 9.51 -1.18
CA SER A 419 21.59 9.34 -2.63
C SER A 419 22.23 8.00 -3.02
N LYS A 420 23.26 7.57 -2.28
CA LYS A 420 23.98 6.31 -2.49
C LYS A 420 24.56 5.74 -1.20
N VAL A 421 24.78 4.43 -1.22
CA VAL A 421 25.62 3.75 -0.22
C VAL A 421 27.08 4.04 -0.57
N ILE A 422 27.85 4.50 0.41
CA ILE A 422 29.27 4.84 0.28
C ILE A 422 30.18 3.81 0.96
N HIS A 423 29.67 3.07 1.94
CA HIS A 423 30.41 2.00 2.60
C HIS A 423 29.46 0.92 3.13
N THR A 424 29.96 -0.30 3.32
CA THR A 424 29.18 -1.43 3.83
C THR A 424 30.01 -2.20 4.83
N ILE A 425 29.48 -2.36 6.04
CA ILE A 425 30.09 -3.12 7.12
C ILE A 425 29.38 -4.47 7.16
N PRO A 426 30.07 -5.58 6.85
CA PRO A 426 29.50 -6.90 7.04
C PRO A 426 29.32 -7.15 8.54
N VAL A 427 28.17 -7.68 8.96
CA VAL A 427 27.96 -8.10 10.36
C VAL A 427 28.21 -9.61 10.44
N PRO A 428 29.29 -10.07 11.07
CA PRO A 428 29.56 -11.49 11.24
C PRO A 428 28.41 -12.23 11.92
N LYS A 429 28.18 -13.49 11.52
CA LYS A 429 27.22 -14.38 12.18
C LYS A 429 27.50 -14.59 13.67
N ALA A 430 28.76 -14.44 14.10
CA ALA A 430 29.15 -14.53 15.50
C ALA A 430 28.80 -13.26 16.31
N SER A 431 28.74 -12.08 15.68
CA SER A 431 28.28 -10.84 16.32
C SER A 431 26.75 -10.71 16.32
N THR A 432 26.03 -11.35 15.39
CA THR A 432 24.58 -11.55 15.50
C THR A 432 24.20 -12.52 16.63
N VAL A 433 25.15 -13.21 17.27
CA VAL A 433 24.90 -14.03 18.48
C VAL A 433 24.55 -13.18 19.71
N ASN A 434 24.79 -11.86 19.67
CA ASN A 434 24.25 -10.93 20.68
C ASN A 434 22.85 -10.40 20.34
N CYS A 435 22.13 -11.04 19.42
CA CYS A 435 20.67 -11.00 19.39
C CYS A 435 20.16 -11.60 20.71
N SER A 436 20.15 -10.79 21.77
CA SER A 436 20.09 -11.32 23.13
C SER A 436 18.79 -12.10 23.32
N LYS A 437 18.90 -13.34 23.81
CA LYS A 437 17.78 -14.17 24.26
C LYS A 437 17.06 -13.57 25.49
N ARG A 438 17.07 -12.24 25.67
CA ARG A 438 16.42 -11.55 26.77
C ARG A 438 15.02 -11.09 26.36
N GLY A 439 14.22 -12.08 26.03
CA GLY A 439 12.78 -11.96 25.92
C GLY A 439 12.19 -13.37 25.98
N PRO A 440 10.97 -13.55 26.51
CA PRO A 440 10.22 -14.79 26.25
C PRO A 440 10.14 -15.01 24.73
N ILE A 441 9.85 -16.25 24.29
CA ILE A 441 9.78 -16.72 22.88
C ILE A 441 8.87 -15.86 21.96
N TRP A 442 8.22 -14.83 22.51
CA TRP A 442 7.24 -13.94 21.91
C TRP A 442 7.78 -12.53 21.55
N GLN A 443 9.08 -12.25 21.73
CA GLN A 443 9.70 -10.96 21.38
C GLN A 443 10.78 -11.12 20.31
N ASN A 444 10.81 -10.19 19.34
CA ASN A 444 11.82 -10.18 18.29
C ASN A 444 13.21 -9.91 18.90
N PRO A 445 14.26 -10.61 18.46
CA PRO A 445 15.58 -10.43 19.03
C PRO A 445 16.11 -9.02 18.78
N THR A 446 16.67 -8.38 19.82
CA THR A 446 17.46 -7.16 19.68
C THR A 446 18.91 -7.52 19.42
N CYS A 447 19.40 -7.12 18.25
CA CYS A 447 20.75 -7.36 17.78
C CYS A 447 21.60 -6.11 17.94
N SER A 448 22.93 -6.29 17.98
CA SER A 448 23.87 -5.18 18.14
C SER A 448 25.17 -5.40 17.38
N TYR A 449 25.82 -4.30 17.03
CA TYR A 449 27.16 -4.28 16.46
C TYR A 449 27.97 -3.15 17.08
N ILE A 450 29.14 -3.49 17.62
CA ILE A 450 30.05 -2.51 18.23
C ILE A 450 31.05 -2.08 17.16
N LEU A 451 31.09 -0.78 16.87
CA LEU A 451 32.03 -0.22 15.91
C LEU A 451 33.47 -0.37 16.42
N SER A 452 34.33 -0.96 15.60
CA SER A 452 35.78 -0.99 15.84
C SER A 452 36.44 0.32 15.40
N ASN A 453 37.69 0.52 15.85
CA ASN A 453 38.53 1.61 15.34
C ASN A 453 38.62 1.56 13.80
N GLN A 454 38.81 0.36 13.22
CA GLN A 454 38.89 0.19 11.77
C GLN A 454 37.58 0.55 11.04
N ASP A 455 36.42 0.30 11.64
CA ASP A 455 35.15 0.70 11.03
C ASP A 455 35.04 2.22 10.96
N VAL A 456 35.36 2.92 12.05
CA VAL A 456 35.33 4.39 12.09
C VAL A 456 36.30 4.99 11.08
N LEU A 457 37.52 4.43 10.99
CA LEU A 457 38.52 4.78 9.99
C LEU A 457 37.96 4.66 8.56
N ASN A 458 37.38 3.50 8.23
CA ASN A 458 36.87 3.20 6.90
C ASN A 458 35.67 4.07 6.53
N ILE A 459 34.77 4.33 7.48
CA ILE A 459 33.60 5.20 7.29
C ILE A 459 34.04 6.62 6.96
N ASN A 460 34.94 7.20 7.76
CA ASN A 460 35.42 8.56 7.57
C ASN A 460 36.21 8.70 6.26
N ALA A 461 37.07 7.72 5.92
CA ALA A 461 37.77 7.69 4.65
C ALA A 461 36.79 7.64 3.46
N ALA A 462 35.73 6.82 3.54
CA ALA A 462 34.71 6.75 2.50
C ALA A 462 33.91 8.05 2.35
N LEU A 463 33.61 8.75 3.45
CA LEU A 463 32.94 10.06 3.42
C LEU A 463 33.78 11.11 2.71
N VAL A 464 35.04 11.24 3.12
CA VAL A 464 35.99 12.23 2.57
C VAL A 464 36.23 11.97 1.09
N ALA A 465 36.44 10.71 0.69
CA ALA A 465 36.60 10.33 -0.72
C ALA A 465 35.38 10.66 -1.60
N ASN A 466 34.21 10.85 -0.99
CA ASN A 466 32.98 11.23 -1.68
C ASN A 466 32.61 12.73 -1.49
N GLY A 467 33.51 13.55 -0.94
CA GLY A 467 33.32 14.99 -0.78
C GLY A 467 32.41 15.38 0.38
N PHE A 468 32.18 14.49 1.34
CA PHE A 468 31.38 14.75 2.54
C PHE A 468 32.27 14.99 3.76
N ALA A 469 31.77 15.81 4.69
CA ALA A 469 32.43 16.01 5.98
C ALA A 469 32.45 14.69 6.77
N ALA A 470 33.58 14.41 7.43
CA ALA A 470 33.70 13.29 8.34
C ALA A 470 32.57 13.31 9.38
N GLY A 471 32.03 12.13 9.71
CA GLY A 471 30.90 12.00 10.64
C GLY A 471 29.56 12.54 10.17
N SER A 472 29.40 13.01 8.92
CA SER A 472 28.09 13.31 8.33
C SER A 472 27.65 12.13 7.49
N ALA A 473 27.01 11.12 8.10
CA ALA A 473 26.55 9.93 7.38
C ALA A 473 25.18 9.47 7.89
N MET A 474 24.52 8.65 7.09
CA MET A 474 23.33 7.92 7.54
C MET A 474 23.66 6.43 7.58
N TRP A 475 23.22 5.73 8.62
CA TRP A 475 23.35 4.29 8.73
C TRP A 475 22.00 3.60 8.58
N ILE A 476 22.02 2.48 7.87
CA ILE A 476 20.87 1.66 7.51
C ILE A 476 21.25 0.21 7.79
N VAL A 477 20.32 -0.59 8.31
CA VAL A 477 20.46 -2.03 8.46
C VAL A 477 19.78 -2.70 7.28
N GLU A 478 20.53 -3.54 6.58
CA GLU A 478 19.98 -4.52 5.63
C GLU A 478 19.93 -5.87 6.34
N GLY A 479 18.76 -6.51 6.35
CA GLY A 479 18.53 -7.79 7.02
C GLY A 479 17.90 -8.83 6.10
N GLN A 480 18.36 -10.07 6.22
CA GLN A 480 17.80 -11.24 5.55
C GLN A 480 17.76 -12.45 6.51
N GLU A 481 16.84 -13.39 6.28
CA GLU A 481 16.89 -14.75 6.84
C GLU A 481 17.46 -15.68 5.76
N ASN A 482 18.63 -16.25 6.04
CA ASN A 482 19.42 -17.00 5.07
C ASN A 482 19.79 -18.43 5.53
N GLN A 483 19.28 -18.87 6.69
CA GLN A 483 19.45 -20.22 7.20
C GLN A 483 18.46 -21.21 6.56
N TYR A 484 17.25 -20.75 6.21
CA TYR A 484 16.21 -21.61 5.65
C TYR A 484 15.73 -21.13 4.28
N ASN A 485 15.45 -22.08 3.39
CA ASN A 485 14.91 -21.82 2.05
C ASN A 485 13.37 -21.74 2.11
N PRO A 486 12.71 -20.77 1.45
CA PRO A 486 13.25 -19.66 0.67
C PRO A 486 13.96 -18.63 1.54
N LYS A 487 15.06 -18.06 1.05
CA LYS A 487 15.66 -16.87 1.66
C LYS A 487 14.65 -15.71 1.63
N THR A 488 14.69 -14.84 2.61
CA THR A 488 13.86 -13.63 2.56
C THR A 488 14.45 -12.57 1.64
N GLY A 489 13.71 -11.50 1.41
CA GLY A 489 14.23 -10.30 0.76
C GLY A 489 15.30 -9.62 1.61
N ASP A 490 16.14 -8.82 0.94
CA ASP A 490 17.07 -7.89 1.58
C ASP A 490 16.27 -6.69 2.11
N TYR A 491 15.65 -6.87 3.27
CA TYR A 491 14.81 -5.85 3.89
C TYR A 491 15.68 -4.75 4.49
N LEU A 492 15.27 -3.49 4.31
CA LEU A 492 16.00 -2.32 4.80
C LEU A 492 15.32 -1.76 6.04
N SER A 493 16.09 -1.19 6.97
CA SER A 493 15.57 -0.32 8.02
C SER A 493 15.36 1.11 7.51
N LEU A 494 15.07 2.05 8.41
CA LEU A 494 15.19 3.48 8.14
C LEU A 494 16.66 3.90 7.95
N ALA A 495 16.87 5.16 7.61
CA ALA A 495 18.17 5.80 7.68
C ALA A 495 18.22 6.69 8.91
N LEU A 496 19.17 6.43 9.82
CA LEU A 496 19.40 7.25 11.01
C LEU A 496 20.73 8.01 10.89
N PRO A 497 20.81 9.26 11.36
CA PRO A 497 22.03 10.05 11.27
C PRO A 497 23.08 9.56 12.28
N LEU A 498 24.31 9.43 11.80
CA LEU A 498 25.52 9.48 12.61
C LEU A 498 26.00 10.93 12.58
N THR A 499 26.33 11.53 13.73
CA THR A 499 26.97 12.87 13.75
C THR A 499 28.46 12.72 14.02
N GLY A 500 29.25 13.71 13.60
CA GLY A 500 30.66 13.82 13.97
C GLY A 500 30.79 14.52 15.31
N GLY A 501 31.54 13.95 16.24
CA GLY A 501 31.90 14.60 17.50
C GLY A 501 33.26 14.17 18.04
N GLY A 502 34.17 13.74 17.15
CA GLY A 502 35.59 13.83 17.41
C GLY A 502 36.11 15.05 16.66
N GLU A 503 36.83 15.94 17.34
CA GLU A 503 37.58 16.99 16.64
C GLU A 503 38.52 16.33 15.63
N VAL A 504 38.27 16.57 14.34
CA VAL A 504 39.30 16.38 13.31
C VAL A 504 40.11 17.65 13.32
N SER A 505 41.24 17.63 14.02
CA SER A 505 42.19 18.73 14.04
C SER A 505 43.01 18.68 12.75
N TRP A 506 43.05 19.78 12.02
CA TRP A 506 44.03 19.96 10.95
C TRP A 506 45.37 20.27 11.61
N ILE A 507 46.38 19.41 11.41
CA ILE A 507 47.76 19.75 11.79
C ILE A 507 48.50 20.11 10.51
N GLN A 508 48.82 21.39 10.39
CA GLN A 508 49.75 21.88 9.39
C GLN A 508 51.15 21.45 9.84
N ILE A 509 51.78 20.51 9.14
CA ILE A 509 53.15 20.09 9.41
C ILE A 509 54.00 20.65 8.27
N ASP A 510 55.04 21.42 8.63
CA ASP A 510 56.00 21.94 7.67
C ASP A 510 56.66 20.77 6.91
N PRO A 511 56.88 20.84 5.58
CA PRO A 511 57.60 19.80 4.84
C PRO A 511 58.96 19.41 5.44
N GLU A 512 59.67 20.34 6.08
CA GLU A 512 60.93 20.06 6.79
C GLU A 512 60.70 19.34 8.12
N GLU A 513 59.65 19.70 8.87
CA GLU A 513 59.21 18.98 10.08
C GLU A 513 58.67 17.58 9.76
N TYR A 514 58.04 17.39 8.60
CA TYR A 514 57.59 16.09 8.12
C TYR A 514 58.76 15.17 7.79
N ALA A 515 59.76 15.67 7.06
CA ALA A 515 60.96 14.90 6.75
C ALA A 515 61.72 14.51 8.03
N TRP A 516 61.79 15.42 9.01
CA TRP A 516 62.36 15.16 10.32
C TRP A 516 61.53 14.17 11.15
N LEU A 517 60.21 14.35 11.24
CA LEU A 517 59.31 13.48 12.01
C LEU A 517 59.28 12.05 11.45
N VAL A 518 59.26 11.89 10.12
CA VAL A 518 59.34 10.57 9.47
C VAL A 518 60.70 9.92 9.71
N SER A 519 61.79 10.69 9.68
CA SER A 519 63.13 10.20 10.03
C SER A 519 63.21 9.74 11.49
N GLU A 520 62.64 10.52 12.41
CA GLU A 520 62.70 10.28 13.84
C GLU A 520 61.80 9.10 14.27
N LEU A 521 60.61 8.96 13.68
CA LEU A 521 59.74 7.82 13.90
C LEU A 521 60.29 6.53 13.27
N ALA A 522 61.02 6.64 12.14
CA ALA A 522 61.74 5.52 11.53
C ALA A 522 62.91 5.05 12.41
N GLU A 523 63.67 5.97 13.00
CA GLU A 523 64.76 5.66 13.94
C GLU A 523 64.27 5.04 15.25
N ARG A 524 63.06 5.41 15.70
CA ARG A 524 62.42 4.86 16.90
C ARG A 524 61.72 3.51 16.66
N GLY A 525 61.63 3.05 15.41
CA GLY A 525 60.95 1.81 15.06
C GLY A 525 59.42 1.87 15.22
N GLU A 526 58.85 3.07 15.25
CA GLU A 526 57.42 3.33 15.50
C GLU A 526 56.61 3.41 14.18
N ILE A 527 57.27 3.22 13.04
CA ILE A 527 56.62 3.08 11.73
C ILE A 527 56.47 1.58 11.41
N ALA A 528 55.24 1.07 11.39
CA ALA A 528 54.96 -0.28 10.92
C ALA A 528 55.27 -0.39 9.41
N GLN A 529 55.94 -1.49 9.03
CA GLN A 529 56.46 -1.77 7.69
C GLN A 529 55.53 -1.38 6.54
N TRP A 530 56.13 -0.74 5.54
CA TRP A 530 55.56 -0.50 4.21
C TRP A 530 55.18 -1.82 3.53
N GLY A 531 53.89 -2.00 3.23
CA GLY A 531 53.35 -3.11 2.45
C GLY A 531 52.30 -2.64 1.45
N ASP A 532 52.70 -2.60 0.18
CA ASP A 532 51.90 -2.83 -1.04
C ASP A 532 50.62 -2.02 -1.34
N TYR A 533 50.69 -0.68 -1.28
CA TYR A 533 49.89 0.17 -2.18
C TYR A 533 50.73 1.35 -2.69
N TYR A 534 51.51 1.12 -3.75
CA TYR A 534 52.31 2.16 -4.44
C TYR A 534 51.48 2.99 -5.43
N ASN A 535 51.52 4.32 -5.29
CA ASN A 535 52.25 5.21 -6.22
C ASN A 535 52.14 6.68 -5.77
N LEU A 536 53.18 7.15 -5.07
CA LEU A 536 53.37 8.51 -4.59
C LEU A 536 54.18 9.31 -5.61
N SER A 537 53.66 10.47 -6.04
CA SER A 537 54.45 11.52 -6.67
C SER A 537 54.20 12.83 -5.92
N TYR A 538 55.31 13.48 -5.52
CA TYR A 538 55.41 14.70 -4.73
C TYR A 538 54.62 15.87 -5.35
N SER A 539 53.86 16.60 -4.51
CA SER A 539 53.18 17.86 -4.85
C SER A 539 53.50 18.91 -3.79
N SER A 540 53.86 20.12 -4.23
CA SER A 540 54.28 21.26 -3.41
C SER A 540 53.12 22.10 -2.84
N GLU A 541 51.86 21.65 -2.97
CA GLU A 541 50.68 22.53 -2.81
C GLU A 541 49.92 22.46 -1.47
N HIS A 542 50.27 21.58 -0.52
CA HIS A 542 49.37 21.35 0.63
C HIS A 542 49.94 21.53 2.04
N ASN A 543 51.26 21.61 2.28
CA ASN A 543 51.88 21.77 3.61
C ASN A 543 51.04 21.26 4.82
N GLY A 544 50.45 20.07 4.73
CA GLY A 544 49.39 19.68 5.65
C GLY A 544 49.03 18.21 5.49
N ILE A 545 49.05 17.52 6.61
CA ILE A 545 48.87 16.07 6.71
C ILE A 545 47.51 15.84 7.37
N LEU A 546 46.65 15.01 6.77
CA LEU A 546 45.42 14.60 7.43
C LEU A 546 45.78 13.58 8.49
N ALA A 547 46.00 14.05 9.72
CA ALA A 547 46.36 13.21 10.85
C ALA A 547 45.24 13.25 11.89
N TYR A 548 44.83 12.10 12.40
CA TYR A 548 43.94 12.04 13.57
C TYR A 548 44.39 10.94 14.52
N SER A 549 44.11 11.16 15.80
CA SER A 549 44.43 10.24 16.89
C SER A 549 43.26 9.30 17.12
N ILE A 550 43.54 8.00 17.16
CA ILE A 550 42.65 6.99 17.73
C ILE A 550 43.48 6.24 18.78
N ASP A 551 43.06 6.27 20.04
CA ASP A 551 43.73 5.57 21.16
C ASP A 551 45.26 5.80 21.16
N ASP A 552 45.68 7.06 21.15
CA ASP A 552 47.09 7.51 21.09
C ASP A 552 47.88 7.08 19.84
N THR A 553 47.21 6.57 18.80
CA THR A 553 47.81 6.21 17.50
C THR A 553 47.47 7.26 16.44
N LEU A 554 48.49 7.87 15.85
CA LEU A 554 48.36 8.88 14.78
C LEU A 554 48.21 8.20 13.41
N VAL A 555 47.10 8.43 12.72
CA VAL A 555 46.85 7.88 11.37
C VAL A 555 46.87 8.99 10.33
N VAL A 556 47.71 8.84 9.29
CA VAL A 556 47.95 9.84 8.23
C VAL A 556 47.34 9.39 6.89
N LEU A 557 46.47 10.22 6.28
CA LEU A 557 45.87 9.97 4.97
C LEU A 557 46.19 11.10 3.96
N ILE A 558 46.54 10.75 2.71
CA ILE A 558 46.88 11.70 1.63
C ILE A 558 45.87 11.57 0.46
N PRO A 559 44.98 12.55 0.24
CA PRO A 559 44.09 12.58 -0.93
C PRO A 559 44.72 13.29 -2.16
N ARG A 560 44.21 12.98 -3.37
CA ARG A 560 44.68 13.47 -4.69
C ARG A 560 43.65 14.41 -5.37
N THR A 561 44.21 15.30 -6.20
CA THR A 561 43.68 16.02 -7.40
C THR A 561 42.79 17.27 -7.27
N ASP A 562 43.33 18.33 -7.92
CA ASP A 562 42.79 19.16 -9.01
C ASP A 562 41.65 20.17 -8.73
N ASP A 563 41.90 21.41 -9.19
CA ASP A 563 40.94 22.48 -9.53
C ASP A 563 40.52 23.47 -8.43
N GLY A 564 41.37 24.50 -8.26
CA GLY A 564 41.10 25.88 -7.87
C GLY A 564 39.75 26.31 -7.24
N GLY A 565 39.83 26.75 -5.98
CA GLY A 565 38.91 27.74 -5.40
C GLY A 565 38.67 27.56 -3.89
N GLN A 566 39.18 28.47 -3.06
CA GLN A 566 38.93 28.51 -1.60
C GLN A 566 37.46 28.81 -1.25
N PRO A 567 36.90 28.18 -0.19
CA PRO A 567 35.80 28.76 0.58
C PRO A 567 36.20 29.02 2.06
N ASP A 568 35.88 30.21 2.54
CA ASP A 568 35.95 30.63 3.95
C ASP A 568 35.01 29.82 4.87
N PRO A 569 35.30 29.73 6.19
CA PRO A 569 34.43 29.06 7.17
C PRO A 569 33.05 29.74 7.32
N PRO A 570 31.99 28.99 7.70
CA PRO A 570 30.62 29.50 7.77
C PRO A 570 30.40 30.49 8.93
N ALA A 571 29.77 31.62 8.66
CA ALA A 571 29.28 32.55 9.68
C ALA A 571 27.84 32.19 10.11
N VAL A 572 27.55 32.31 11.40
CA VAL A 572 26.20 32.17 11.98
C VAL A 572 25.65 33.57 12.27
N ILE A 573 24.42 33.84 11.82
CA ILE A 573 23.75 35.13 11.99
C ILE A 573 22.50 34.94 12.86
N ASP A 574 22.36 35.74 13.91
CA ASP A 574 21.16 35.82 14.75
C ASP A 574 20.10 36.73 14.08
N LEU A 575 18.94 36.18 13.76
CA LEU A 575 17.82 36.91 13.15
C LEU A 575 16.84 37.48 14.18
N GLY A 576 17.06 37.20 15.48
CA GLY A 576 16.34 37.78 16.60
C GLY A 576 15.46 36.81 17.38
N GLU A 577 14.97 37.31 18.52
CA GLU A 577 14.07 36.59 19.43
C GLU A 577 12.60 37.00 19.21
N VAL A 578 11.72 36.00 19.15
CA VAL A 578 10.27 36.17 18.98
C VAL A 578 9.53 35.74 20.23
N ARG A 579 8.63 36.59 20.72
CA ARG A 579 7.62 36.25 21.73
C ARG A 579 6.35 35.71 21.07
N THR A 580 5.90 34.55 21.52
CA THR A 580 4.69 33.87 20.98
C THR A 580 3.39 34.33 21.66
N GLU A 581 2.25 34.13 20.99
CA GLU A 581 0.92 34.36 21.57
C GLU A 581 0.33 33.10 22.18
N LYS A 582 -0.66 33.26 23.06
CA LYS A 582 -1.21 32.16 23.87
C LYS A 582 -2.40 31.44 23.27
N PHE A 583 -3.26 32.15 22.54
CA PHE A 583 -4.55 31.63 22.09
C PHE A 583 -4.62 31.38 20.58
N VAL A 584 -3.64 31.88 19.84
CA VAL A 584 -3.57 31.75 18.39
C VAL A 584 -2.13 31.59 17.97
N ALA A 585 -1.88 30.68 17.04
CA ALA A 585 -0.57 30.55 16.40
C ALA A 585 -0.36 31.75 15.47
N THR A 586 0.78 32.42 15.62
CA THR A 586 1.11 33.61 14.81
C THR A 586 2.32 33.32 13.94
N THR A 587 2.23 33.74 12.67
CA THR A 587 3.36 33.65 11.74
C THR A 587 4.27 34.86 11.89
N ARG A 588 5.58 34.61 11.93
CA ARG A 588 6.64 35.61 11.79
C ARG A 588 7.46 35.32 10.56
N LEU A 589 7.78 36.38 9.82
CA LEU A 589 8.58 36.34 8.60
C LEU A 589 9.94 36.95 8.85
N PHE A 590 10.99 36.23 8.48
CA PHE A 590 12.37 36.70 8.53
C PHE A 590 12.87 36.84 7.10
N ASN A 591 13.20 38.07 6.69
CA ASN A 591 13.78 38.32 5.37
C ASN A 591 15.24 37.91 5.38
N VAL A 592 15.59 36.97 4.51
CA VAL A 592 16.94 36.41 4.40
C VAL A 592 17.43 36.46 2.95
N SER A 593 16.78 37.27 2.12
CA SER A 593 17.08 37.35 0.69
C SER A 593 18.52 37.80 0.41
N GLN A 594 19.15 38.54 1.30
CA GLN A 594 20.56 38.94 1.19
C GLN A 594 21.57 37.81 1.48
N TYR A 595 21.13 36.66 1.99
CA TYR A 595 22.01 35.58 2.43
C TYR A 595 21.96 34.36 1.52
N ASN A 596 23.09 33.67 1.37
CA ASN A 596 23.14 32.32 0.82
C ASN A 596 23.06 31.31 1.97
N LEU A 597 21.84 30.92 2.33
CA LEU A 597 21.61 30.06 3.49
C LEU A 597 22.23 28.66 3.33
N ARG A 598 22.82 28.18 4.42
CA ARG A 598 23.28 26.81 4.62
C ARG A 598 22.41 26.09 5.64
N GLU A 599 21.93 26.77 6.65
CA GLU A 599 21.18 26.17 7.76
C GLU A 599 20.20 27.18 8.36
N ILE A 600 19.07 26.69 8.87
CA ILE A 600 18.14 27.44 9.72
C ILE A 600 18.08 26.73 11.06
N VAL A 601 18.23 27.48 12.16
CA VAL A 601 18.16 26.95 13.53
C VAL A 601 17.08 27.68 14.30
N LEU A 602 16.20 26.93 14.97
CA LEU A 602 15.29 27.44 15.99
C LEU A 602 15.79 27.02 17.36
N GLU A 603 15.84 27.97 18.30
CA GLU A 603 16.19 27.71 19.70
C GLU A 603 15.07 28.20 20.62
N GLY A 604 14.59 27.37 21.53
CA GLY A 604 13.66 27.83 22.57
C GLY A 604 14.44 28.68 23.56
N SER A 605 14.13 29.97 23.67
CA SER A 605 14.91 30.88 24.51
C SER A 605 14.30 31.12 25.88
N ARG A 606 12.98 30.93 26.02
CA ARG A 606 12.32 31.03 27.33
C ARG A 606 10.94 30.37 27.31
N LYS A 607 10.69 29.40 28.19
CA LYS A 607 9.44 28.61 28.26
C LYS A 607 9.10 27.89 26.94
N GLU A 608 8.28 26.83 27.02
CA GLU A 608 8.00 25.96 25.88
C GLU A 608 7.13 26.64 24.81
N VAL A 609 7.52 26.46 23.55
CA VAL A 609 6.83 26.94 22.35
C VAL A 609 6.37 25.74 21.51
N ASN A 610 5.16 25.79 20.99
CA ASN A 610 4.70 24.86 19.97
C ASN A 610 4.87 25.49 18.58
N VAL A 611 5.77 24.95 17.76
CA VAL A 611 5.96 25.36 16.37
C VAL A 611 5.03 24.53 15.49
N HIS A 612 3.92 25.12 15.05
CA HIS A 612 2.94 24.43 14.22
C HIS A 612 3.43 24.23 12.78
N ARG A 613 4.17 25.22 12.26
CA ARG A 613 4.60 25.23 10.87
C ARG A 613 5.86 26.07 10.72
N ALA A 614 6.86 25.54 10.03
CA ALA A 614 8.01 26.28 9.54
C ALA A 614 8.09 26.11 8.03
N GLU A 615 8.31 27.21 7.30
CA GLU A 615 8.39 27.20 5.84
C GLU A 615 9.49 28.13 5.35
N ILE A 616 10.01 27.82 4.16
CA ILE A 616 10.80 28.75 3.38
C ILE A 616 9.98 29.25 2.19
N LEU A 617 10.10 30.53 1.89
CA LEU A 617 9.54 31.16 0.70
C LEU A 617 10.69 31.45 -0.26
N PHE A 618 10.65 30.88 -1.45
CA PHE A 618 11.62 31.13 -2.50
C PHE A 618 11.35 32.47 -3.20
N ARG A 619 12.39 33.05 -3.82
CA ARG A 619 12.28 34.26 -4.65
C ARG A 619 11.33 34.06 -5.85
N SER A 620 11.12 32.81 -6.28
CA SER A 620 10.14 32.44 -7.31
C SER A 620 8.68 32.52 -6.83
N GLY A 621 8.44 32.64 -5.52
CA GLY A 621 7.11 32.59 -4.90
C GLY A 621 6.67 31.20 -4.43
N GLU A 622 7.45 30.16 -4.74
CA GLU A 622 7.26 28.79 -4.26
C GLU A 622 7.50 28.69 -2.75
N ARG A 623 6.81 27.75 -2.09
CA ARG A 623 6.92 27.49 -0.64
C ARG A 623 7.29 26.05 -0.38
N GLU A 624 8.15 25.83 0.60
CA GLU A 624 8.56 24.48 1.04
C GLU A 624 8.45 24.38 2.56
N LEU A 625 7.84 23.29 3.02
CA LEU A 625 7.64 22.97 4.44
C LEU A 625 8.92 22.39 5.04
N MET A 626 9.21 22.80 6.27
CA MET A 626 10.37 22.35 7.06
C MET A 626 9.90 21.56 8.29
N PRO A 627 9.43 20.31 8.13
CA PRO A 627 8.84 19.54 9.22
C PRO A 627 9.80 19.30 10.39
N THR A 628 11.10 19.22 10.14
CA THR A 628 12.16 19.06 11.15
C THR A 628 12.18 20.21 12.18
N LEU A 629 11.67 21.38 11.83
CA LEU A 629 11.58 22.54 12.73
C LEU A 629 10.26 22.61 13.51
N SER A 630 9.26 21.79 13.16
CA SER A 630 7.92 21.78 13.78
C SER A 630 7.89 20.98 15.10
N GLY A 631 6.84 21.18 15.90
CA GLY A 631 6.61 20.55 17.21
C GLY A 631 7.10 21.38 18.40
N PHE A 632 7.10 20.79 19.60
CA PHE A 632 7.50 21.49 20.83
C PHE A 632 8.98 21.84 20.87
N LEU A 633 9.28 23.03 21.38
CA LEU A 633 10.62 23.59 21.53
C LEU A 633 10.78 24.14 22.96
N ARG A 634 11.58 23.46 23.78
CA ARG A 634 11.84 23.82 25.18
C ARG A 634 12.99 24.82 25.31
N GLU A 635 13.09 25.46 26.47
CA GLU A 635 14.18 26.38 26.78
C GLU A 635 15.54 25.67 26.68
N GLY A 636 16.45 26.23 25.88
CA GLY A 636 17.77 25.67 25.54
C GLY A 636 17.76 24.60 24.44
N GLN A 637 16.59 24.11 24.01
CA GLN A 637 16.49 23.10 22.95
C GLN A 637 16.66 23.75 21.58
N ARG A 638 17.42 23.10 20.71
CA ARG A 638 17.63 23.51 19.31
C ARG A 638 17.02 22.51 18.34
N LYS A 639 16.47 23.02 17.25
CA LYS A 639 16.11 22.27 16.04
C LYS A 639 16.76 22.95 14.86
N SER A 640 17.34 22.20 13.93
CA SER A 640 17.93 22.78 12.73
C SER A 640 17.60 22.00 11.48
N VAL A 641 17.74 22.68 10.35
CA VAL A 641 17.56 22.12 9.01
C VAL A 641 18.58 22.73 8.05
N PHE A 642 19.27 21.87 7.31
CA PHE A 642 20.22 22.31 6.28
C PHE A 642 19.51 22.65 4.98
N ILE A 643 20.01 23.68 4.30
CA ILE A 643 19.42 24.29 3.12
C ILE A 643 20.35 24.13 1.93
N ILE A 644 19.85 23.45 0.90
CA ILE A 644 20.62 23.11 -0.30
C ILE A 644 20.73 24.33 -1.23
N ASN A 645 19.59 25.00 -1.50
CA ASN A 645 19.46 26.13 -2.44
C ASN A 645 19.28 27.50 -1.74
N GLY A 646 20.13 27.80 -0.75
CA GLY A 646 19.97 28.98 0.09
C GLY A 646 19.90 30.31 -0.64
N SER A 647 20.64 30.49 -1.74
CA SER A 647 20.64 31.73 -2.54
C SER A 647 19.29 32.06 -3.18
N ARG A 648 18.39 31.07 -3.32
CA ARG A 648 17.06 31.24 -3.90
C ARG A 648 15.99 31.59 -2.88
N ILE A 649 16.32 31.61 -1.59
CA ILE A 649 15.36 31.87 -0.52
C ILE A 649 15.14 33.37 -0.39
N LYS A 650 13.88 33.77 -0.20
CA LYS A 650 13.46 35.13 0.09
C LYS A 650 13.23 35.34 1.58
N SER A 651 12.49 34.44 2.22
CA SER A 651 12.16 34.58 3.64
C SER A 651 11.87 33.23 4.31
N ILE A 652 12.03 33.19 5.63
CA ILE A 652 11.64 32.08 6.50
C ILE A 652 10.35 32.47 7.23
N ALA A 653 9.35 31.60 7.22
CA ALA A 653 8.07 31.80 7.90
C ALA A 653 7.91 30.80 9.03
N ILE A 654 7.78 31.28 10.27
CA ILE A 654 7.58 30.43 11.45
C ILE A 654 6.23 30.76 12.09
N THR A 655 5.33 29.78 12.11
CA THR A 655 4.02 29.84 12.77
C THR A 655 4.11 29.10 14.10
N ALA A 656 4.01 29.84 15.20
CA ALA A 656 4.20 29.29 16.53
C ALA A 656 3.23 29.89 17.56
N GLN A 657 2.99 29.13 18.64
CA GLN A 657 2.14 29.47 19.77
C GLN A 657 2.86 29.12 21.08
N SER A 658 2.56 29.84 22.15
CA SER A 658 3.01 29.49 23.51
C SER A 658 2.35 28.18 23.92
N ALA A 659 3.13 27.16 24.31
CA ALA A 659 2.59 25.89 24.78
C ALA A 659 1.85 26.05 26.12
N ASN A 660 2.23 27.05 26.92
CA ASN A 660 1.53 27.39 28.15
C ASN A 660 0.53 28.55 27.94
N ILE A 661 -0.74 28.28 28.24
CA ILE A 661 -1.84 29.25 28.21
C ILE A 661 -2.01 30.02 29.54
N PHE A 662 -1.61 29.43 30.67
CA PHE A 662 -1.65 30.02 32.01
C PHE A 662 -0.23 30.26 32.55
N GLY A 663 0.31 31.47 32.36
CA GLY A 663 1.68 31.82 32.77
C GLY A 663 2.42 32.79 31.84
N SER A 664 3.75 32.82 31.90
CA SER A 664 4.59 33.61 30.98
C SER A 664 4.58 33.02 29.57
N ARG A 665 4.63 33.88 28.54
CA ARG A 665 4.65 33.47 27.12
C ARG A 665 5.98 32.81 26.75
N GLY A 666 5.91 31.76 25.93
CA GLY A 666 7.06 31.13 25.28
C GLY A 666 7.79 32.07 24.32
N LYS A 667 9.10 31.92 24.21
CA LYS A 667 9.96 32.64 23.27
C LYS A 667 10.90 31.69 22.53
N TYR A 668 11.22 32.03 21.29
CA TYR A 668 12.20 31.31 20.49
C TYR A 668 13.11 32.30 19.74
N LYS A 669 14.34 31.88 19.44
CA LYS A 669 15.29 32.59 18.57
C LYS A 669 15.42 31.87 17.23
N VAL A 670 15.76 32.64 16.20
CA VAL A 670 16.05 32.12 14.87
C VAL A 670 17.48 32.49 14.48
N TYR A 671 18.28 31.49 14.13
CA TYR A 671 19.61 31.70 13.57
C TYR A 671 19.67 31.14 12.15
N ILE A 672 20.60 31.67 11.36
CA ILE A 672 20.94 31.11 10.06
C ILE A 672 22.44 30.89 9.94
N GLY A 673 22.83 29.76 9.36
CA GLY A 673 24.18 29.56 8.85
C GLY A 673 24.25 30.07 7.41
N VAL A 674 25.29 30.83 7.05
CA VAL A 674 25.48 31.33 5.67
C VAL A 674 26.72 30.71 5.03
N LYS A 675 26.63 30.41 3.72
CA LYS A 675 27.76 29.87 2.93
C LYS A 675 28.85 30.91 2.65
N LYS A 676 28.50 32.21 2.69
CA LYS A 676 29.41 33.36 2.55
C LYS A 676 28.73 34.60 3.15
N VAL A 677 29.46 35.41 3.92
CA VAL A 677 28.95 36.70 4.41
C VAL A 677 29.09 37.75 3.30
N PRO A 678 28.01 38.50 2.95
CA PRO A 678 28.11 39.63 2.04
C PRO A 678 29.17 40.65 2.50
N ALA A 679 29.99 41.16 1.58
CA ALA A 679 31.12 42.05 1.88
C ALA A 679 30.71 43.40 2.51
N ASP A 680 29.44 43.77 2.39
CA ASP A 680 28.82 45.00 2.90
C ASP A 680 28.28 44.89 4.34
N LEU A 681 28.50 43.76 5.02
CA LEU A 681 28.08 43.50 6.41
C LEU A 681 29.25 43.32 7.38
N TRP A 682 30.47 43.67 6.95
CA TRP A 682 31.66 43.74 7.80
C TRP A 682 31.79 45.14 8.41
N ASP A 683 30.93 45.46 9.37
CA ASP A 683 31.09 46.62 10.27
C ASP A 683 31.03 46.17 11.73
#